data_AF-A0A935SLL7-F1
#
_entry.id   AF-A0A935SLL7-F1
#
_cell.length_a   1.000
_cell.length_b   1.000
_cell.length_c   1.000
_cell.angle_alpha   90.00
_cell.angle_beta   90.00
_cell.angle_gamma   90.00
#
_symmetry.space_group_name_H-M   'P 1'
#
loop_
_entity.id
_entity.type
_entity.pdbx_description
1 polymer ?
#
loop_
_entity_poly.entity_id
_entity_poly.type
_entity_poly.pdbx_seq_one_letter_code
_entity_poly.pdbx_strand_id
1 'polypeptide(L)'
;MGNAIITTAVGFTITSSLIVQGTFSASAGTATFSGTCALHGTANLFAVTISSGATLQLYANALLGIASTFTRTGTLNVTSTVPNTVEFKSSGAQSVVTGTYHHLTVSNGNTKSASNNITVNGDLTINASTTFYAGALAYTHNYLGSFINGGAFTSVNTINIFSGSSNATISGATTFTNLTINKSSSANVVTLGSNINVGTLTMTTGNINTGSNTLTITTTRSGNGLIWGTITRTHTFTGSTNYFFEGPVTSVTFLSPSVTSVTMTVTKGAIADFPYGSSVNRTYDISVSGTYSGATVQLHYEDDELNGNTESSMELWRYNGTSWVVSGKNSNNTTTNFVTKSLAPDATNRWTIGDVTPNVVRWDGSSSTAWATAANWTTVQGTPSTPPSSTDIVLIGTAAFTNQPSITTARSVRSIQFGSAQAATLSLSSSGTLTTGGNITGTWSANRTHTISVGSRTLTVGGDLALSNGTSSRIINLTASTGTINVSGNLTESGGANITFSSSGALSIGKDFNYVSGTFTPSTSTVTYDGSAAQAVGVVSYNNLVINKASGIAAGDVSTINNNLTITVGRLEFGSSYLTIGGDVSIAASSTLLGSSNVTEVQGSWSNSGTFVPGIAGVYFSGSTGCTISASTFYFITIDKSSGAATLTGNISINNGLDVSSGTLDLSTFTANSTSLGGGFSVSSGATLKVGGAANFPSSYINYSFVSGSTVEYNGTVAQAVEGVTYGHLIFSNGTTNAKTLGSAATVAGNLTINSGATFTATSGIINLSGNWINSGTFTASSPGNSGAIILSGTSKTITGTTTFNKAYIHGSYTVSSGNMTFIDELRIIPGGSYDASTSTTTLSGDFTNKGTFTSNGAVIFSGTAAQTISLTNAMSLGGSNGVVFSGTVSPTLRAASSYEFNNLDINNTVFSADPWTVAGNLSIGSGGALIQDASTIHTFMGERVTNDGTIDSKGTIIFSPARAPQDVQLAGVEFTSTGTVIFDAAYPITTIGVPSFNDVIISNTETVTPGDDWTIGRNFIINDVSDFAAGANTYSVAGNIYIVVAPSMRKHLLLICLPLREVFMEVMA
;
A
#
# COMPACT_ATOMS: atom_id res chain seq x y z
N MET A 1 -4.42 -0.09 -18.93
CA MET A 1 -4.03 0.13 -20.34
C MET A 1 -3.49 -1.17 -20.90
N GLY A 2 -3.46 -1.38 -22.22
CA GLY A 2 -3.01 -2.66 -22.81
C GLY A 2 -1.50 -2.87 -22.72
N ASN A 3 -1.04 -4.12 -22.62
CA ASN A 3 0.38 -4.47 -22.63
C ASN A 3 1.01 -4.11 -23.98
N ALA A 4 1.81 -3.05 -24.02
CA ALA A 4 2.60 -2.71 -25.20
C ALA A 4 3.70 -3.77 -25.43
N ILE A 5 3.79 -4.25 -26.67
CA ILE A 5 4.88 -5.12 -27.13
C ILE A 5 5.77 -4.29 -28.05
N ILE A 6 7.03 -4.10 -27.66
CA ILE A 6 8.02 -3.35 -28.43
C ILE A 6 9.08 -4.33 -28.93
N THR A 7 9.38 -4.30 -30.22
CA THR A 7 10.36 -5.19 -30.87
C THR A 7 11.49 -4.44 -31.55
N THR A 8 12.72 -4.98 -31.49
CA THR A 8 13.88 -4.47 -32.24
C THR A 8 14.74 -5.60 -32.80
N ALA A 9 15.45 -5.33 -33.89
CA ALA A 9 16.46 -6.22 -34.48
C ALA A 9 17.89 -5.62 -34.44
N VAL A 10 18.04 -4.44 -33.84
CA VAL A 10 19.29 -3.66 -33.81
C VAL A 10 19.88 -3.71 -32.41
N GLY A 11 21.21 -3.78 -32.29
CA GLY A 11 21.91 -3.68 -31.01
C GLY A 11 21.86 -2.26 -30.41
N PHE A 12 21.93 -2.17 -29.09
CA PHE A 12 21.82 -0.91 -28.34
C PHE A 12 22.60 -0.98 -27.02
N THR A 13 22.95 0.19 -26.49
CA THR A 13 23.73 0.31 -25.25
C THR A 13 22.91 0.99 -24.15
N ILE A 14 23.01 0.48 -22.93
CA ILE A 14 22.32 0.96 -21.73
C ILE A 14 23.37 1.35 -20.69
N THR A 15 23.36 2.63 -20.29
CA THR A 15 24.25 3.21 -19.27
C THR A 15 23.57 3.43 -17.92
N SER A 16 22.22 3.40 -17.89
CA SER A 16 21.35 3.55 -16.73
C SER A 16 20.35 2.36 -16.72
N SER A 17 19.07 2.56 -16.42
CA SER A 17 18.09 1.47 -16.28
C SER A 17 17.30 1.14 -17.56
N LEU A 18 16.90 -0.12 -17.69
CA LEU A 18 15.88 -0.61 -18.63
C LEU A 18 14.60 -0.92 -17.84
N ILE A 19 13.54 -0.14 -18.09
CA ILE A 19 12.25 -0.27 -17.41
C ILE A 19 11.21 -0.74 -18.45
N VAL A 20 10.61 -1.92 -18.25
CA VAL A 20 9.70 -2.53 -19.22
C VAL A 20 8.29 -2.70 -18.64
N GLN A 21 7.39 -1.80 -19.03
CA GLN A 21 5.96 -1.86 -18.69
C GLN A 21 5.20 -2.68 -19.73
N GLY A 22 5.34 -4.01 -19.67
CA GLY A 22 4.78 -4.94 -20.65
C GLY A 22 5.81 -6.00 -21.05
N THR A 23 6.08 -6.13 -22.35
CA THR A 23 7.12 -7.04 -22.85
C THR A 23 7.94 -6.42 -23.97
N PHE A 24 9.23 -6.24 -23.71
CA PHE A 24 10.22 -5.80 -24.70
C PHE A 24 10.92 -7.03 -25.29
N SER A 25 11.01 -7.12 -26.62
CA SER A 25 11.55 -8.30 -27.31
C SER A 25 12.55 -7.92 -28.42
N ALA A 26 13.84 -8.13 -28.19
CA ALA A 26 14.84 -8.02 -29.25
C ALA A 26 14.96 -9.37 -30.00
N SER A 27 14.69 -9.37 -31.30
CA SER A 27 14.76 -10.55 -32.17
C SER A 27 16.16 -10.79 -32.76
N ALA A 28 17.00 -9.75 -32.78
CA ALA A 28 18.40 -9.79 -33.19
C ALA A 28 19.20 -8.68 -32.47
N GLY A 29 20.53 -8.67 -32.66
CA GLY A 29 21.42 -7.66 -32.09
C GLY A 29 21.84 -7.92 -30.63
N THR A 30 22.72 -7.07 -30.12
CA THR A 30 23.26 -7.16 -28.75
C THR A 30 22.78 -6.00 -27.89
N ALA A 31 22.20 -6.32 -26.73
CA ALA A 31 21.93 -5.37 -25.67
C ALA A 31 23.16 -5.26 -24.75
N THR A 32 23.80 -4.10 -24.72
CA THR A 32 25.06 -3.88 -23.99
C THR A 32 24.83 -3.01 -22.76
N PHE A 33 24.93 -3.58 -21.57
CA PHE A 33 24.94 -2.84 -20.31
C PHE A 33 26.37 -2.38 -20.02
N SER A 34 26.58 -1.07 -19.88
CA SER A 34 27.91 -0.44 -19.79
C SER A 34 28.05 0.59 -18.66
N GLY A 35 27.10 0.64 -17.72
CA GLY A 35 27.15 1.52 -16.55
C GLY A 35 26.63 0.81 -15.29
N THR A 36 26.05 1.58 -14.36
CA THR A 36 25.30 1.04 -13.23
C THR A 36 23.83 0.98 -13.62
N CYS A 37 23.37 -0.23 -13.94
CA CYS A 37 22.11 -0.48 -14.62
C CYS A 37 21.14 -1.30 -13.77
N ALA A 38 19.84 -1.06 -13.90
CA ALA A 38 18.78 -1.92 -13.38
C ALA A 38 17.86 -2.42 -14.50
N LEU A 39 17.31 -3.64 -14.35
CA LEU A 39 16.20 -4.14 -15.16
C LEU A 39 14.94 -4.25 -14.30
N HIS A 40 13.83 -3.69 -14.80
CA HIS A 40 12.48 -3.83 -14.26
C HIS A 40 11.55 -4.42 -15.33
N GLY A 41 10.68 -5.35 -14.95
CA GLY A 41 9.74 -6.02 -15.86
C GLY A 41 10.40 -7.09 -16.74
N THR A 42 9.78 -7.39 -17.89
CA THR A 42 10.15 -8.54 -18.75
C THR A 42 10.87 -8.08 -20.03
N ALA A 43 12.17 -8.34 -20.11
CA ALA A 43 12.99 -8.08 -21.30
C ALA A 43 13.47 -9.39 -21.92
N ASN A 44 12.92 -9.75 -23.09
CA ASN A 44 13.37 -10.87 -23.92
C ASN A 44 14.43 -10.36 -24.91
N LEU A 45 15.69 -10.50 -24.58
CA LEU A 45 16.80 -9.97 -25.37
C LEU A 45 17.41 -11.06 -26.28
N PHE A 46 18.00 -10.68 -27.41
CA PHE A 46 18.69 -11.62 -28.29
C PHE A 46 20.06 -12.00 -27.71
N ALA A 47 21.10 -11.21 -27.97
CA ALA A 47 22.37 -11.30 -27.27
C ALA A 47 22.45 -10.24 -26.16
N VAL A 48 23.15 -10.55 -25.07
CA VAL A 48 23.31 -9.66 -23.91
C VAL A 48 24.77 -9.57 -23.52
N THR A 49 25.29 -8.36 -23.33
CA THR A 49 26.63 -8.10 -22.79
C THR A 49 26.53 -7.26 -21.54
N ILE A 50 27.19 -7.68 -20.45
CA ILE A 50 27.48 -6.82 -19.29
C ILE A 50 28.97 -6.52 -19.34
N SER A 51 29.31 -5.26 -19.61
CA SER A 51 30.67 -4.79 -19.87
C SER A 51 31.55 -4.84 -18.62
N SER A 52 32.88 -4.90 -18.79
CA SER A 52 33.82 -4.84 -17.66
C SER A 52 33.61 -3.57 -16.84
N GLY A 53 33.49 -3.71 -15.51
CA GLY A 53 33.19 -2.60 -14.59
C GLY A 53 31.71 -2.19 -14.53
N ALA A 54 30.86 -2.62 -15.47
CA ALA A 54 29.42 -2.38 -15.40
C ALA A 54 28.74 -3.30 -14.38
N THR A 55 27.57 -2.90 -13.90
CA THR A 55 26.70 -3.72 -13.04
C THR A 55 25.28 -3.72 -13.61
N LEU A 56 24.66 -4.89 -13.72
CA LEU A 56 23.23 -5.03 -13.98
C LEU A 56 22.53 -5.64 -12.75
N GLN A 57 21.65 -4.89 -12.11
CA GLN A 57 20.75 -5.39 -11.06
C GLN A 57 19.41 -5.82 -11.66
N LEU A 58 18.92 -7.00 -11.27
CA LEU A 58 17.55 -7.43 -11.60
C LEU A 58 16.63 -7.10 -10.42
N TYR A 59 15.61 -6.28 -10.65
CA TYR A 59 14.65 -5.92 -9.60
C TYR A 59 13.65 -7.05 -9.31
N ALA A 60 12.87 -6.90 -8.23
CA ALA A 60 11.82 -7.85 -7.87
C ALA A 60 10.85 -8.08 -9.06
N ASN A 61 10.57 -9.34 -9.34
CA ASN A 61 9.77 -9.84 -10.47
C ASN A 61 10.31 -9.48 -11.88
N ALA A 62 11.57 -9.04 -12.01
CA ALA A 62 12.20 -8.84 -13.31
C ALA A 62 12.56 -10.17 -13.99
N LEU A 63 12.39 -10.23 -15.32
CA LEU A 63 12.79 -11.36 -16.17
C LEU A 63 13.76 -10.89 -17.26
N LEU A 64 14.98 -11.44 -17.24
CA LEU A 64 16.00 -11.29 -18.27
C LEU A 64 16.03 -12.54 -19.16
N GLY A 65 15.30 -12.51 -20.27
CA GLY A 65 15.34 -13.55 -21.29
C GLY A 65 16.50 -13.33 -22.26
N ILE A 66 17.18 -14.39 -22.67
CA ILE A 66 18.35 -14.34 -23.56
C ILE A 66 18.21 -15.42 -24.63
N ALA A 67 18.05 -15.03 -25.90
CA ALA A 67 17.85 -15.95 -27.04
C ALA A 67 19.14 -16.31 -27.82
N SER A 68 20.28 -15.75 -27.42
CA SER A 68 21.60 -15.94 -28.06
C SER A 68 22.73 -15.89 -27.01
N THR A 69 23.90 -15.36 -27.35
CA THR A 69 25.06 -15.27 -26.43
C THR A 69 24.78 -14.36 -25.23
N PHE A 70 25.14 -14.82 -24.03
CA PHE A 70 25.30 -13.97 -22.84
C PHE A 70 26.80 -13.79 -22.54
N THR A 71 27.28 -12.55 -22.55
CA THR A 71 28.67 -12.19 -22.29
C THR A 71 28.73 -11.39 -20.99
N ARG A 72 29.05 -12.05 -19.87
CA ARG A 72 29.18 -11.39 -18.56
C ARG A 72 30.64 -11.12 -18.21
N THR A 73 31.07 -9.88 -18.43
CA THR A 73 32.39 -9.37 -18.01
C THR A 73 32.32 -8.40 -16.82
N GLY A 74 31.15 -7.80 -16.57
CA GLY A 74 30.83 -7.07 -15.33
C GLY A 74 29.93 -7.86 -14.37
N THR A 75 29.36 -7.18 -13.39
CA THR A 75 28.56 -7.78 -12.31
C THR A 75 27.11 -7.97 -12.72
N LEU A 76 26.53 -9.14 -12.45
CA LEU A 76 25.08 -9.36 -12.44
C LEU A 76 24.64 -9.47 -10.98
N ASN A 77 23.84 -8.51 -10.49
CA ASN A 77 23.27 -8.53 -9.14
C ASN A 77 21.85 -9.10 -9.19
N VAL A 78 21.71 -10.33 -8.69
CA VAL A 78 20.44 -11.07 -8.55
C VAL A 78 20.01 -11.20 -7.08
N THR A 79 20.72 -10.56 -6.15
CA THR A 79 20.59 -10.82 -4.70
C THR A 79 20.07 -9.65 -3.90
N SER A 80 20.26 -8.40 -4.33
CA SER A 80 19.76 -7.22 -3.59
C SER A 80 18.25 -7.01 -3.71
N THR A 81 17.61 -7.58 -4.72
CA THR A 81 16.17 -7.42 -5.04
C THR A 81 15.63 -8.72 -5.58
N VAL A 82 14.82 -9.43 -4.78
CA VAL A 82 14.35 -10.80 -5.05
C VAL A 82 12.83 -10.90 -4.85
N PRO A 83 12.14 -11.85 -5.52
CA PRO A 83 12.66 -12.79 -6.53
C PRO A 83 12.95 -12.13 -7.88
N ASN A 84 13.82 -12.72 -8.70
CA ASN A 84 14.08 -12.31 -10.09
C ASN A 84 14.50 -13.52 -10.94
N THR A 85 14.38 -13.45 -12.26
CA THR A 85 14.61 -14.59 -13.18
C THR A 85 15.57 -14.25 -14.31
N VAL A 86 16.49 -15.18 -14.62
CA VAL A 86 17.21 -15.22 -15.90
C VAL A 86 16.76 -16.44 -16.70
N GLU A 87 16.43 -16.25 -17.97
CA GLU A 87 15.93 -17.32 -18.85
C GLU A 87 16.81 -17.50 -20.11
N PHE A 88 17.49 -18.64 -20.22
CA PHE A 88 18.25 -19.02 -21.41
C PHE A 88 17.33 -19.71 -22.42
N LYS A 89 16.88 -18.95 -23.43
CA LYS A 89 15.74 -19.27 -24.32
C LYS A 89 16.07 -19.25 -25.81
N SER A 90 17.32 -19.52 -26.19
CA SER A 90 17.65 -19.70 -27.61
C SER A 90 16.86 -20.86 -28.20
N SER A 91 16.42 -20.76 -29.45
CA SER A 91 15.87 -21.91 -30.19
C SER A 91 16.95 -22.93 -30.56
N GLY A 92 18.23 -22.52 -30.54
CA GLY A 92 19.39 -23.38 -30.75
C GLY A 92 20.04 -23.88 -29.47
N ALA A 93 21.21 -24.52 -29.63
CA ALA A 93 22.09 -24.83 -28.51
C ALA A 93 22.67 -23.54 -27.90
N GLN A 94 22.75 -23.46 -26.57
CA GLN A 94 23.14 -22.23 -25.87
C GLN A 94 24.02 -22.53 -24.66
N SER A 95 24.92 -21.61 -24.33
CA SER A 95 25.78 -21.69 -23.15
C SER A 95 25.15 -20.97 -21.96
N VAL A 96 24.88 -21.70 -20.88
CA VAL A 96 24.45 -21.16 -19.58
C VAL A 96 25.70 -20.72 -18.81
N VAL A 97 25.85 -19.41 -18.64
CA VAL A 97 27.08 -18.80 -18.09
C VAL A 97 27.25 -19.13 -16.61
N THR A 98 28.50 -19.34 -16.19
CA THR A 98 28.92 -19.55 -14.78
C THR A 98 28.36 -18.51 -13.79
N GLY A 99 28.22 -18.87 -12.52
CA GLY A 99 27.94 -17.95 -11.41
C GLY A 99 26.51 -17.99 -10.86
N THR A 100 26.11 -16.92 -10.16
CA THR A 100 24.89 -16.88 -9.35
C THR A 100 23.67 -16.32 -10.11
N TYR A 101 22.54 -17.00 -9.94
CA TYR A 101 21.19 -16.61 -10.38
C TYR A 101 20.24 -16.62 -9.17
N HIS A 102 19.12 -15.88 -9.23
CA HIS A 102 18.03 -16.10 -8.28
C HIS A 102 17.17 -17.28 -8.76
N HIS A 103 16.14 -17.06 -9.59
CA HIS A 103 15.60 -18.14 -10.42
C HIS A 103 16.42 -18.26 -11.71
N LEU A 104 16.66 -19.50 -12.15
CA LEU A 104 17.27 -19.81 -13.44
C LEU A 104 16.31 -20.67 -14.25
N THR A 105 15.91 -20.20 -15.43
CA THR A 105 15.10 -20.99 -16.37
C THR A 105 15.90 -21.31 -17.62
N VAL A 106 15.75 -22.53 -18.13
CA VAL A 106 16.25 -22.94 -19.44
C VAL A 106 15.09 -23.44 -20.30
N SER A 107 14.95 -22.90 -21.51
CA SER A 107 13.73 -23.07 -22.31
C SER A 107 13.95 -23.06 -23.83
N ASN A 108 12.85 -23.10 -24.58
CA ASN A 108 12.77 -22.98 -26.03
C ASN A 108 13.48 -24.10 -26.82
N GLY A 109 13.57 -25.29 -26.23
CA GLY A 109 14.10 -26.49 -26.88
C GLY A 109 15.61 -26.57 -26.92
N ASN A 110 16.15 -27.59 -27.61
CA ASN A 110 17.59 -27.84 -27.77
C ASN A 110 18.37 -27.98 -26.44
N THR A 111 19.70 -28.14 -26.54
CA THR A 111 20.59 -28.28 -25.38
C THR A 111 21.06 -26.93 -24.83
N LYS A 112 20.92 -26.75 -23.52
CA LYS A 112 21.36 -25.59 -22.75
C LYS A 112 22.46 -26.08 -21.81
N SER A 113 23.71 -25.71 -22.07
CA SER A 113 24.90 -26.31 -21.45
C SER A 113 25.57 -25.38 -20.45
N ALA A 114 25.80 -25.83 -19.22
CA ALA A 114 26.53 -25.02 -18.24
C ALA A 114 28.02 -24.89 -18.61
N SER A 115 28.56 -23.67 -18.61
CA SER A 115 29.99 -23.41 -18.91
C SER A 115 30.93 -23.79 -17.76
N ASN A 116 30.39 -23.83 -16.54
CA ASN A 116 31.10 -24.10 -15.29
C ASN A 116 30.05 -24.30 -14.17
N ASN A 117 30.52 -24.28 -12.91
CA ASN A 117 29.69 -24.17 -11.71
C ASN A 117 28.65 -23.04 -11.82
N ILE A 118 27.45 -23.28 -11.30
CA ILE A 118 26.38 -22.28 -11.14
C ILE A 118 25.76 -22.39 -9.74
N THR A 119 25.27 -21.26 -9.24
CA THR A 119 24.48 -21.19 -8.00
C THR A 119 23.10 -20.63 -8.33
N VAL A 120 22.04 -21.28 -7.84
CA VAL A 120 20.65 -20.85 -8.04
C VAL A 120 20.03 -20.65 -6.65
N ASN A 121 19.76 -19.40 -6.29
CA ASN A 121 19.32 -19.03 -4.93
C ASN A 121 17.81 -19.26 -4.72
N GLY A 122 17.02 -19.19 -5.79
CA GLY A 122 15.65 -19.67 -5.89
C GLY A 122 15.63 -21.00 -6.64
N ASP A 123 14.66 -21.15 -7.54
CA ASP A 123 14.44 -22.40 -8.29
C ASP A 123 15.19 -22.48 -9.64
N LEU A 124 15.57 -23.69 -10.01
CA LEU A 124 16.03 -24.05 -11.37
C LEU A 124 14.88 -24.74 -12.12
N THR A 125 14.44 -24.13 -13.23
CA THR A 125 13.37 -24.66 -14.09
C THR A 125 13.90 -25.07 -15.47
N ILE A 126 13.67 -26.33 -15.85
CA ILE A 126 13.93 -26.87 -17.19
C ILE A 126 12.58 -27.03 -17.88
N ASN A 127 12.28 -26.18 -18.87
CA ASN A 127 11.00 -26.23 -19.58
C ASN A 127 10.93 -27.40 -20.57
N ALA A 128 9.71 -27.80 -20.93
CA ALA A 128 9.45 -28.90 -21.85
C ALA A 128 10.23 -28.81 -23.17
N SER A 129 10.58 -29.98 -23.71
CA SER A 129 11.45 -30.15 -24.90
C SER A 129 12.87 -29.58 -24.80
N THR A 130 13.27 -29.01 -23.67
CA THR A 130 14.60 -28.42 -23.45
C THR A 130 15.49 -29.39 -22.67
N THR A 131 16.76 -29.51 -23.03
CA THR A 131 17.74 -30.33 -22.29
C THR A 131 18.72 -29.44 -21.53
N PHE A 132 18.75 -29.52 -20.19
CA PHE A 132 19.85 -28.94 -19.41
C PHE A 132 21.01 -29.93 -19.33
N TYR A 133 22.13 -29.58 -19.96
CA TYR A 133 23.38 -30.32 -19.85
C TYR A 133 24.23 -29.70 -18.75
N ALA A 134 24.30 -30.38 -17.61
CA ALA A 134 25.01 -29.89 -16.42
C ALA A 134 26.53 -29.77 -16.66
N GLY A 135 27.10 -30.58 -17.53
CA GLY A 135 28.51 -30.47 -17.93
C GLY A 135 29.22 -31.80 -18.11
N ALA A 136 30.34 -31.76 -18.85
CA ALA A 136 31.20 -32.91 -19.10
C ALA A 136 32.19 -33.17 -17.95
N LEU A 137 32.62 -32.10 -17.28
CA LEU A 137 33.60 -32.12 -16.20
C LEU A 137 32.91 -32.23 -14.82
N ALA A 138 33.71 -32.37 -13.77
CA ALA A 138 33.25 -32.37 -12.38
C ALA A 138 32.87 -30.94 -11.90
N TYR A 139 31.89 -30.32 -12.55
CA TYR A 139 31.30 -29.06 -12.08
C TYR A 139 30.44 -29.31 -10.84
N THR A 140 30.50 -28.37 -9.90
CA THR A 140 29.70 -28.35 -8.69
C THR A 140 28.62 -27.27 -8.83
N HIS A 141 27.37 -27.70 -8.94
CA HIS A 141 26.21 -26.80 -8.98
C HIS A 141 25.56 -26.75 -7.59
N ASN A 142 25.05 -25.58 -7.22
CA ASN A 142 24.42 -25.37 -5.92
C ASN A 142 23.00 -24.79 -6.08
N TYR A 143 22.01 -25.49 -5.55
CA TYR A 143 20.59 -25.13 -5.61
C TYR A 143 20.07 -24.88 -4.20
N LEU A 144 19.48 -23.72 -3.94
CA LEU A 144 18.92 -23.39 -2.63
C LEU A 144 17.40 -23.63 -2.60
N GLY A 145 16.70 -23.24 -3.67
CA GLY A 145 15.30 -23.59 -3.93
C GLY A 145 15.13 -24.92 -4.64
N SER A 146 14.03 -25.06 -5.37
CA SER A 146 13.58 -26.30 -6.02
C SER A 146 14.24 -26.54 -7.38
N PHE A 147 14.18 -27.79 -7.82
CA PHE A 147 14.64 -28.26 -9.12
C PHE A 147 13.45 -28.83 -9.89
N ILE A 148 13.04 -28.13 -10.94
CA ILE A 148 11.77 -28.36 -11.65
C ILE A 148 12.10 -28.81 -13.08
N ASN A 149 12.06 -30.11 -13.34
CA ASN A 149 12.46 -30.69 -14.62
C ASN A 149 11.26 -31.11 -15.49
N GLY A 150 10.66 -30.14 -16.19
CA GLY A 150 9.66 -30.41 -17.23
C GLY A 150 10.24 -30.88 -18.56
N GLY A 151 11.57 -30.91 -18.71
CA GLY A 151 12.29 -31.27 -19.93
C GLY A 151 13.19 -32.49 -19.73
N ALA A 152 14.46 -32.35 -20.07
CA ALA A 152 15.49 -33.36 -19.83
C ALA A 152 16.67 -32.78 -19.05
N PHE A 153 17.22 -33.57 -18.13
CA PHE A 153 18.45 -33.25 -17.40
C PHE A 153 19.54 -34.27 -17.74
N THR A 154 20.76 -33.80 -17.98
CA THR A 154 21.90 -34.66 -18.27
C THR A 154 23.08 -34.29 -17.39
N SER A 155 23.46 -35.21 -16.50
CA SER A 155 24.69 -35.14 -15.70
C SER A 155 25.63 -36.28 -16.09
N VAL A 156 26.95 -36.00 -16.11
CA VAL A 156 27.99 -36.99 -16.47
C VAL A 156 28.99 -37.18 -15.33
N ASN A 157 29.60 -36.09 -14.87
CA ASN A 157 30.54 -36.09 -13.74
C ASN A 157 30.17 -35.06 -12.65
N THR A 158 29.04 -34.36 -12.79
CA THR A 158 28.72 -33.20 -11.97
C THR A 158 28.28 -33.56 -10.55
N ILE A 159 28.58 -32.66 -9.61
CA ILE A 159 28.12 -32.69 -8.23
C ILE A 159 26.96 -31.71 -8.11
N ASN A 160 25.79 -32.19 -7.71
CA ASN A 160 24.58 -31.39 -7.58
C ASN A 160 24.26 -31.23 -6.09
N ILE A 161 24.47 -30.03 -5.54
CA ILE A 161 24.29 -29.74 -4.12
C ILE A 161 22.95 -29.03 -3.89
N PHE A 162 22.14 -29.55 -2.97
CA PHE A 162 21.00 -28.83 -2.41
C PHE A 162 21.38 -28.25 -1.05
N SER A 163 21.38 -26.91 -0.91
CA SER A 163 21.82 -26.20 0.29
C SER A 163 20.87 -25.07 0.71
N GLY A 164 21.30 -24.18 1.61
CA GLY A 164 20.47 -23.13 2.19
C GLY A 164 19.54 -23.61 3.30
N SER A 165 18.73 -22.68 3.83
CA SER A 165 17.86 -22.84 4.99
C SER A 165 16.38 -23.08 4.66
N SER A 166 16.01 -23.05 3.39
CA SER A 166 14.68 -23.45 2.92
C SER A 166 14.65 -24.93 2.53
N ASN A 167 13.48 -25.55 2.69
CA ASN A 167 13.17 -26.80 2.02
C ASN A 167 13.16 -26.60 0.49
N ALA A 168 13.26 -27.70 -0.25
CA ALA A 168 13.24 -27.68 -1.72
C ALA A 168 12.47 -28.89 -2.27
N THR A 169 11.93 -28.78 -3.47
CA THR A 169 11.35 -29.93 -4.18
C THR A 169 12.22 -30.33 -5.38
N ILE A 170 12.35 -31.62 -5.66
CA ILE A 170 12.85 -32.15 -6.93
C ILE A 170 11.65 -32.75 -7.68
N SER A 171 11.23 -32.13 -8.78
CA SER A 171 10.13 -32.60 -9.61
C SER A 171 10.60 -32.85 -11.05
N GLY A 172 9.91 -33.76 -11.74
CA GLY A 172 10.31 -34.27 -13.05
C GLY A 172 11.31 -35.43 -12.98
N ALA A 173 11.22 -36.35 -13.93
CA ALA A 173 12.08 -37.53 -14.00
C ALA A 173 13.54 -37.12 -14.23
N THR A 174 14.40 -37.37 -13.23
CA THR A 174 15.74 -36.77 -13.16
C THR A 174 16.78 -37.81 -12.73
N THR A 175 17.94 -37.81 -13.40
CA THR A 175 19.09 -38.65 -13.04
C THR A 175 20.30 -37.79 -12.66
N PHE A 176 20.78 -37.92 -11.43
CA PHE A 176 21.99 -37.27 -10.92
C PHE A 176 23.15 -38.27 -10.83
N THR A 177 24.31 -37.97 -11.44
CA THR A 177 25.53 -38.76 -11.20
C THR A 177 25.90 -38.74 -9.72
N ASN A 178 26.01 -37.53 -9.16
CA ASN A 178 26.27 -37.29 -7.74
C ASN A 178 25.26 -36.25 -7.22
N LEU A 179 24.57 -36.59 -6.15
CA LEU A 179 23.62 -35.73 -5.45
C LEU A 179 24.08 -35.52 -4.01
N THR A 180 24.19 -34.27 -3.58
CA THR A 180 24.59 -33.90 -2.22
C THR A 180 23.48 -33.11 -1.54
N ILE A 181 23.03 -33.56 -0.37
CA ILE A 181 22.11 -32.81 0.51
C ILE A 181 22.96 -32.18 1.62
N ASN A 182 23.04 -30.85 1.62
CA ASN A 182 23.85 -30.04 2.53
C ASN A 182 23.11 -28.75 2.89
N LYS A 183 21.89 -28.91 3.42
CA LYS A 183 21.05 -27.83 3.97
C LYS A 183 21.66 -27.30 5.27
N SER A 184 21.24 -26.13 5.74
CA SER A 184 21.79 -25.53 6.98
C SER A 184 21.33 -26.20 8.27
N SER A 185 20.33 -27.07 8.23
CA SER A 185 19.80 -27.80 9.38
C SER A 185 19.39 -29.23 8.98
N SER A 186 19.52 -30.19 9.89
CA SER A 186 19.00 -31.56 9.71
C SER A 186 17.46 -31.57 9.55
N ALA A 187 16.78 -30.57 10.12
CA ALA A 187 15.34 -30.37 10.00
C ALA A 187 14.88 -29.89 8.61
N ASN A 188 15.79 -29.45 7.73
CA ASN A 188 15.44 -29.08 6.36
C ASN A 188 15.25 -30.33 5.49
N VAL A 189 14.22 -30.32 4.65
CA VAL A 189 13.81 -31.45 3.81
C VAL A 189 13.93 -31.10 2.33
N VAL A 190 14.40 -32.08 1.54
CA VAL A 190 14.25 -32.09 0.08
C VAL A 190 13.18 -33.11 -0.29
N THR A 191 12.05 -32.63 -0.81
CA THR A 191 10.89 -33.47 -1.16
C THR A 191 10.97 -33.93 -2.60
N LEU A 192 10.61 -35.18 -2.90
CA LEU A 192 10.49 -35.66 -4.27
C LEU A 192 9.06 -35.51 -4.78
N GLY A 193 8.87 -34.69 -5.81
CA GLY A 193 7.65 -34.58 -6.61
C GLY A 193 7.62 -35.56 -7.80
N SER A 194 8.66 -36.36 -7.99
CA SER A 194 8.76 -37.40 -9.04
C SER A 194 9.78 -38.47 -8.64
N ASN A 195 9.71 -39.66 -9.26
CA ASN A 195 10.77 -40.66 -9.15
C ASN A 195 12.10 -40.10 -9.68
N ILE A 196 13.20 -40.31 -8.95
CA ILE A 196 14.55 -39.91 -9.39
C ILE A 196 15.60 -41.01 -9.21
N ASN A 197 16.64 -40.93 -10.03
CA ASN A 197 17.79 -41.82 -10.00
C ASN A 197 19.04 -41.07 -9.55
N VAL A 198 19.88 -41.72 -8.74
CA VAL A 198 21.13 -41.17 -8.20
C VAL A 198 22.22 -42.23 -8.28
N GLY A 199 23.40 -41.86 -8.78
CA GLY A 199 24.60 -42.69 -8.68
C GLY A 199 25.08 -42.75 -7.22
N THR A 200 25.77 -41.69 -6.79
CA THR A 200 26.23 -41.51 -5.41
C THR A 200 25.42 -40.43 -4.70
N LEU A 201 24.89 -40.76 -3.52
CA LEU A 201 24.17 -39.84 -2.65
C LEU A 201 25.01 -39.49 -1.42
N THR A 202 25.15 -38.20 -1.11
CA THR A 202 25.85 -37.72 0.10
C THR A 202 24.96 -36.77 0.88
N MET A 203 24.50 -37.17 2.07
CA MET A 203 23.59 -36.40 2.92
C MET A 203 24.33 -35.86 4.14
N THR A 204 25.15 -34.83 3.92
CA THR A 204 25.92 -34.16 4.99
C THR A 204 25.00 -33.58 6.04
N THR A 205 23.96 -32.84 5.62
CA THR A 205 22.98 -32.20 6.51
C THR A 205 21.68 -31.97 5.76
N GLY A 206 20.55 -32.30 6.41
CA GLY A 206 19.21 -32.26 5.82
C GLY A 206 18.74 -33.63 5.33
N ASN A 207 17.41 -33.80 5.27
CA ASN A 207 16.73 -35.06 5.00
C ASN A 207 16.09 -35.07 3.60
N ILE A 208 15.70 -36.26 3.12
CA ILE A 208 14.85 -36.43 1.94
C ILE A 208 13.49 -37.00 2.38
N ASN A 209 12.41 -36.54 1.74
CA ASN A 209 11.10 -37.19 1.80
C ASN A 209 10.66 -37.56 0.39
N THR A 210 10.46 -38.84 0.09
CA THR A 210 10.04 -39.27 -1.25
C THR A 210 8.53 -39.19 -1.45
N GLY A 211 7.73 -39.12 -0.37
CA GLY A 211 6.27 -39.24 -0.45
C GLY A 211 5.85 -40.55 -1.12
N SER A 212 5.01 -40.44 -2.15
CA SER A 212 4.61 -41.57 -3.02
C SER A 212 5.65 -41.94 -4.10
N ASN A 213 6.71 -41.13 -4.26
CA ASN A 213 7.78 -41.37 -5.23
C ASN A 213 8.88 -42.28 -4.67
N THR A 214 9.81 -42.70 -5.53
CA THR A 214 10.96 -43.55 -5.22
C THR A 214 12.28 -42.81 -5.48
N LEU A 215 13.22 -42.95 -4.55
CA LEU A 215 14.62 -42.60 -4.73
C LEU A 215 15.43 -43.85 -5.10
N THR A 216 15.89 -43.95 -6.35
CA THR A 216 16.70 -45.08 -6.82
C THR A 216 18.19 -44.77 -6.74
N ILE A 217 18.94 -45.53 -5.96
CA ILE A 217 20.39 -45.36 -5.72
C ILE A 217 21.13 -46.51 -6.41
N THR A 218 22.04 -46.20 -7.34
CA THR A 218 22.74 -47.19 -8.17
C THR A 218 24.20 -47.44 -7.77
N THR A 219 24.77 -46.63 -6.86
CA THR A 219 26.11 -46.88 -6.29
C THR A 219 26.07 -46.91 -4.76
N THR A 220 25.98 -45.77 -4.08
CA THR A 220 26.07 -45.73 -2.61
C THR A 220 25.42 -44.49 -1.97
N ARG A 221 25.20 -44.54 -0.64
CA ARG A 221 24.71 -43.43 0.18
C ARG A 221 25.53 -43.23 1.45
N SER A 222 25.99 -42.01 1.70
CA SER A 222 26.82 -41.61 2.85
C SER A 222 26.27 -40.36 3.54
N GLY A 223 26.77 -40.06 4.75
CA GLY A 223 26.36 -38.90 5.55
C GLY A 223 25.24 -39.19 6.55
N ASN A 224 24.86 -38.19 7.35
CA ASN A 224 23.99 -38.35 8.50
C ASN A 224 22.50 -38.13 8.21
N GLY A 225 22.15 -37.50 7.08
CA GLY A 225 20.76 -37.26 6.71
C GLY A 225 19.96 -38.55 6.49
N LEU A 226 18.67 -38.47 6.80
CA LEU A 226 17.69 -39.55 6.71
C LEU A 226 16.82 -39.43 5.46
N ILE A 227 16.34 -40.57 4.97
CA ILE A 227 15.41 -40.65 3.84
C ILE A 227 14.11 -41.29 4.31
N TRP A 228 13.01 -40.55 4.16
CA TRP A 228 11.65 -40.99 4.46
C TRP A 228 10.91 -41.37 3.17
N GLY A 229 10.07 -42.40 3.21
CA GLY A 229 9.43 -42.96 2.02
C GLY A 229 10.26 -44.08 1.38
N THR A 230 10.21 -44.21 0.06
CA THR A 230 10.66 -45.39 -0.71
C THR A 230 12.08 -45.21 -1.25
N ILE A 231 13.04 -45.97 -0.71
CA ILE A 231 14.42 -46.07 -1.19
C ILE A 231 14.60 -47.39 -1.95
N THR A 232 14.98 -47.32 -3.22
CA THR A 232 15.40 -48.50 -4.00
C THR A 232 16.91 -48.46 -4.21
N ARG A 233 17.59 -49.59 -4.00
CA ARG A 233 19.01 -49.80 -4.31
C ARG A 233 19.14 -50.82 -5.42
N THR A 234 19.66 -50.41 -6.58
CA THR A 234 19.75 -51.27 -7.78
C THR A 234 21.18 -51.35 -8.26
N HIS A 235 21.88 -52.40 -7.83
CA HIS A 235 23.26 -52.74 -8.16
C HIS A 235 23.51 -54.20 -7.75
N THR A 236 24.67 -54.78 -8.08
CA THR A 236 25.09 -56.06 -7.50
C THR A 236 25.35 -55.91 -6.00
N PHE A 237 24.86 -56.84 -5.19
CA PHE A 237 25.12 -56.88 -3.75
C PHE A 237 26.22 -57.91 -3.44
N THR A 238 27.17 -57.55 -2.57
CA THR A 238 28.27 -58.42 -2.11
C THR A 238 28.00 -58.95 -0.71
N GLY A 239 28.50 -60.17 -0.43
CA GLY A 239 28.37 -60.79 0.89
C GLY A 239 29.07 -59.98 1.99
N SER A 240 28.55 -60.07 3.22
CA SER A 240 29.13 -59.43 4.42
C SER A 240 29.34 -57.91 4.31
N THR A 241 28.65 -57.25 3.37
CA THR A 241 28.76 -55.81 3.10
C THR A 241 27.50 -55.11 3.61
N ASN A 242 27.65 -54.08 4.45
CA ASN A 242 26.52 -53.31 4.99
C ASN A 242 25.97 -52.34 3.93
N TYR A 243 24.73 -52.54 3.51
CA TYR A 243 24.05 -51.62 2.59
C TYR A 243 23.08 -50.74 3.36
N PHE A 244 23.40 -49.44 3.44
CA PHE A 244 22.60 -48.43 4.11
C PHE A 244 21.43 -47.94 3.24
N PHE A 245 20.28 -47.70 3.87
CA PHE A 245 19.03 -47.24 3.23
C PHE A 245 18.61 -45.86 3.73
N GLU A 246 17.78 -45.76 4.78
CA GLU A 246 17.27 -44.49 5.30
C GLU A 246 18.41 -43.58 5.81
N GLY A 247 19.10 -43.98 6.86
CA GLY A 247 20.18 -43.23 7.50
C GLY A 247 21.55 -43.92 7.44
N PRO A 248 22.55 -43.43 8.20
CA PRO A 248 23.84 -44.10 8.38
C PRO A 248 23.77 -45.34 9.29
N VAL A 249 22.58 -45.67 9.83
CA VAL A 249 22.35 -46.75 10.80
C VAL A 249 21.52 -47.89 10.21
N THR A 250 20.38 -47.58 9.57
CA THR A 250 19.52 -48.59 8.94
C THR A 250 20.24 -49.28 7.78
N SER A 251 20.44 -50.60 7.89
CA SER A 251 21.17 -51.38 6.89
C SER A 251 20.70 -52.83 6.78
N VAL A 252 20.98 -53.40 5.60
CA VAL A 252 20.81 -54.84 5.32
C VAL A 252 22.15 -55.39 4.82
N THR A 253 22.57 -56.52 5.40
CA THR A 253 23.84 -57.20 5.11
C THR A 253 23.54 -58.65 4.73
N PHE A 254 23.85 -59.03 3.48
CA PHE A 254 23.50 -60.37 2.97
C PHE A 254 24.61 -61.40 3.17
N LEU A 255 24.21 -62.66 3.37
CA LEU A 255 25.06 -63.84 3.24
C LEU A 255 24.81 -64.49 1.87
N SER A 256 25.90 -64.73 1.13
CA SER A 256 25.90 -65.33 -0.22
C SER A 256 24.83 -64.77 -1.18
N PRO A 257 24.74 -63.42 -1.37
CA PRO A 257 23.74 -62.83 -2.25
C PRO A 257 23.97 -63.12 -3.73
N SER A 258 22.88 -63.43 -4.42
CA SER A 258 22.65 -63.17 -5.85
C SER A 258 21.46 -62.21 -5.94
N VAL A 259 21.63 -61.02 -5.37
CA VAL A 259 20.62 -59.95 -5.27
C VAL A 259 20.98 -58.81 -6.24
N THR A 260 19.96 -58.29 -6.92
CA THR A 260 20.07 -57.27 -7.98
C THR A 260 19.37 -55.96 -7.66
N SER A 261 18.34 -56.01 -6.80
CA SER A 261 17.67 -54.81 -6.30
C SER A 261 17.09 -55.07 -4.90
N VAL A 262 17.07 -54.05 -4.06
CA VAL A 262 16.37 -54.05 -2.77
C VAL A 262 15.61 -52.74 -2.63
N THR A 263 14.33 -52.80 -2.32
CA THR A 263 13.52 -51.62 -2.00
C THR A 263 13.14 -51.66 -0.53
N MET A 264 13.33 -50.53 0.16
CA MET A 264 12.94 -50.31 1.54
C MET A 264 12.05 -49.06 1.60
N THR A 265 10.84 -49.19 2.12
CA THR A 265 9.93 -48.07 2.37
C THR A 265 9.90 -47.78 3.88
N VAL A 266 10.25 -46.56 4.28
CA VAL A 266 10.30 -46.14 5.69
C VAL A 266 9.23 -45.11 6.00
N THR A 267 8.33 -45.47 6.91
CA THR A 267 7.15 -44.65 7.27
C THR A 267 7.17 -44.34 8.76
N LYS A 268 7.18 -43.04 9.11
CA LYS A 268 7.02 -42.54 10.49
C LYS A 268 5.53 -42.42 10.83
N GLY A 269 5.14 -42.79 12.03
CA GLY A 269 3.75 -42.81 12.53
C GLY A 269 3.35 -44.13 13.20
N ALA A 270 2.23 -44.11 13.92
CA ALA A 270 1.71 -45.26 14.67
C ALA A 270 1.21 -46.42 13.76
N ILE A 271 1.46 -47.67 14.18
CA ILE A 271 1.10 -48.87 13.42
C ILE A 271 -0.25 -49.43 13.88
N ALA A 272 -1.31 -49.17 13.10
CA ALA A 272 -2.70 -49.47 13.48
C ALA A 272 -3.04 -50.97 13.64
N ASP A 273 -2.24 -51.88 13.07
CA ASP A 273 -2.40 -53.34 13.19
C ASP A 273 -1.38 -54.02 14.12
N PHE A 274 -0.54 -53.24 14.80
CA PHE A 274 0.42 -53.77 15.77
C PHE A 274 -0.25 -54.06 17.12
N PRO A 275 0.10 -55.16 17.82
CA PRO A 275 -0.45 -55.48 19.15
C PRO A 275 -0.42 -54.29 20.11
N TYR A 276 -1.61 -53.92 20.62
CA TYR A 276 -1.83 -52.81 21.55
C TYR A 276 -1.28 -51.43 21.10
N GLY A 277 -1.05 -51.25 19.79
CA GLY A 277 -0.39 -50.04 19.25
C GLY A 277 0.98 -49.74 19.88
N SER A 278 1.68 -50.79 20.33
CA SER A 278 2.80 -50.67 21.29
C SER A 278 4.20 -50.59 20.68
N SER A 279 4.34 -50.69 19.35
CA SER A 279 5.63 -50.49 18.63
C SER A 279 6.14 -49.05 18.77
N VAL A 280 7.37 -48.80 18.32
CA VAL A 280 7.78 -47.43 17.96
C VAL A 280 6.91 -46.89 16.81
N ASN A 281 6.86 -45.58 16.66
CA ASN A 281 6.15 -44.89 15.57
C ASN A 281 6.96 -44.93 14.26
N ARG A 282 7.40 -46.12 13.84
CA ARG A 282 8.12 -46.34 12.58
C ARG A 282 7.89 -47.74 12.02
N THR A 283 7.60 -47.82 10.73
CA THR A 283 7.53 -49.08 9.96
C THR A 283 8.58 -49.07 8.86
N TYR A 284 9.15 -50.23 8.57
CA TYR A 284 9.99 -50.48 7.40
C TYR A 284 9.36 -51.60 6.58
N ASP A 285 9.07 -51.40 5.29
CA ASP A 285 8.68 -52.50 4.38
C ASP A 285 9.83 -52.82 3.43
N ILE A 286 10.24 -54.09 3.35
CA ILE A 286 11.45 -54.52 2.64
C ILE A 286 11.07 -55.51 1.52
N SER A 287 11.58 -55.28 0.31
CA SER A 287 11.51 -56.25 -0.79
C SER A 287 12.88 -56.47 -1.42
N VAL A 288 13.16 -57.72 -1.79
CA VAL A 288 14.48 -58.16 -2.27
C VAL A 288 14.29 -58.90 -3.60
N SER A 289 14.96 -58.43 -4.65
CA SER A 289 14.98 -59.06 -5.98
C SER A 289 16.23 -59.91 -6.16
N GLY A 290 16.07 -61.23 -5.98
CA GLY A 290 17.14 -62.23 -6.09
C GLY A 290 17.14 -63.20 -4.91
N THR A 291 18.22 -63.95 -4.76
CA THR A 291 18.36 -65.00 -3.72
C THR A 291 19.53 -64.70 -2.77
N TYR A 292 19.44 -65.18 -1.54
CA TYR A 292 20.46 -65.07 -0.49
C TYR A 292 20.28 -66.24 0.49
N SER A 293 21.30 -66.61 1.27
CA SER A 293 21.20 -67.73 2.23
C SER A 293 20.89 -67.29 3.67
N GLY A 294 21.02 -66.00 3.95
CA GLY A 294 20.71 -65.37 5.23
C GLY A 294 20.97 -63.86 5.15
N ALA A 295 20.48 -63.11 6.13
CA ALA A 295 20.68 -61.66 6.18
C ALA A 295 20.75 -61.14 7.60
N THR A 296 21.53 -60.09 7.83
CA THR A 296 21.46 -59.27 9.04
C THR A 296 20.71 -57.99 8.70
N VAL A 297 19.66 -57.71 9.45
CA VAL A 297 18.84 -56.49 9.35
C VAL A 297 19.10 -55.65 10.59
N GLN A 298 19.44 -54.37 10.40
CA GLN A 298 19.61 -53.37 11.44
C GLN A 298 18.68 -52.20 11.12
N LEU A 299 17.78 -51.86 12.04
CA LEU A 299 16.80 -50.79 11.86
C LEU A 299 17.00 -49.69 12.90
N HIS A 300 16.91 -48.44 12.45
CA HIS A 300 17.00 -47.22 13.27
C HIS A 300 15.64 -46.85 13.91
N TYR A 301 15.67 -46.04 14.96
CA TYR A 301 14.52 -45.30 15.50
C TYR A 301 15.01 -43.92 15.99
N GLU A 302 14.10 -43.01 16.31
CA GLU A 302 14.42 -41.74 16.97
C GLU A 302 13.72 -41.65 18.33
N ASP A 303 14.25 -40.87 19.27
CA ASP A 303 13.69 -40.74 20.63
C ASP A 303 12.22 -40.27 20.58
N ASP A 304 11.88 -39.41 19.62
CA ASP A 304 10.54 -38.85 19.37
C ASP A 304 9.54 -39.85 18.75
N GLU A 305 9.97 -41.10 18.54
CA GLU A 305 9.16 -42.22 18.02
C GLU A 305 8.94 -43.32 19.05
N LEU A 306 9.58 -43.27 20.22
CA LEU A 306 9.63 -44.39 21.16
C LEU A 306 8.26 -44.88 21.63
N ASN A 307 7.21 -44.04 21.62
CA ASN A 307 5.86 -44.41 22.04
C ASN A 307 5.83 -45.06 23.46
N GLY A 308 6.73 -44.58 24.33
CA GLY A 308 6.98 -45.11 25.68
C GLY A 308 7.48 -46.57 25.75
N ASN A 309 8.08 -47.11 24.67
CA ASN A 309 8.89 -48.33 24.75
C ASN A 309 10.16 -48.11 25.59
N THR A 310 10.69 -49.19 26.17
CA THR A 310 11.98 -49.15 26.88
C THR A 310 13.09 -49.63 25.96
N GLU A 311 13.97 -48.73 25.54
CA GLU A 311 15.00 -49.00 24.50
C GLU A 311 15.90 -50.21 24.77
N SER A 312 16.24 -50.44 26.03
CA SER A 312 17.08 -51.58 26.43
C SER A 312 16.38 -52.93 26.26
N SER A 313 15.04 -52.98 26.38
CA SER A 313 14.24 -54.20 26.17
C SER A 313 13.76 -54.40 24.73
N MET A 314 13.51 -53.34 23.96
CA MET A 314 12.97 -53.42 22.58
C MET A 314 13.66 -54.46 21.69
N GLU A 315 12.89 -55.17 20.86
CA GLU A 315 13.37 -56.15 19.88
C GLU A 315 12.78 -55.88 18.48
N LEU A 316 13.32 -56.56 17.46
CA LEU A 316 12.78 -56.49 16.10
C LEU A 316 11.52 -57.37 15.95
N TRP A 317 10.50 -56.78 15.36
CA TRP A 317 9.23 -57.43 15.00
C TRP A 317 9.06 -57.47 13.49
N ARG A 318 8.51 -58.59 13.00
CA ARG A 318 8.29 -58.92 11.60
C ARG A 318 6.81 -59.18 11.35
N TYR A 319 6.22 -58.65 10.29
CA TYR A 319 4.91 -59.09 9.83
C TYR A 319 5.08 -60.33 8.95
N ASN A 320 4.49 -61.45 9.34
CA ASN A 320 4.65 -62.73 8.62
C ASN A 320 3.65 -62.90 7.44
N GLY A 321 2.85 -61.88 7.13
CA GLY A 321 1.75 -61.93 6.16
C GLY A 321 0.36 -62.15 6.79
N THR A 322 0.29 -62.51 8.07
CA THR A 322 -0.97 -62.64 8.84
C THR A 322 -0.94 -61.88 10.17
N SER A 323 0.20 -61.89 10.86
CA SER A 323 0.39 -61.29 12.18
C SER A 323 1.80 -60.72 12.35
N TRP A 324 1.93 -59.80 13.30
CA TRP A 324 3.22 -59.37 13.83
C TRP A 324 3.80 -60.46 14.75
N VAL A 325 5.07 -60.82 14.53
CA VAL A 325 5.81 -61.83 15.30
C VAL A 325 7.19 -61.31 15.70
N VAL A 326 7.65 -61.71 16.89
CA VAL A 326 8.96 -61.34 17.43
C VAL A 326 10.05 -62.07 16.65
N SER A 327 10.98 -61.33 16.06
CA SER A 327 12.22 -61.88 15.46
C SER A 327 13.38 -61.88 16.45
N GLY A 328 13.26 -61.11 17.54
CA GLY A 328 14.29 -60.94 18.57
C GLY A 328 15.42 -60.01 18.14
N LYS A 329 16.47 -59.93 18.95
CA LYS A 329 17.70 -59.19 18.61
C LYS A 329 18.98 -60.02 18.79
N ASN A 330 20.07 -59.56 18.18
CA ASN A 330 21.44 -59.88 18.55
C ASN A 330 22.06 -58.76 19.39
N SER A 331 21.72 -57.50 19.08
CA SER A 331 22.17 -56.30 19.79
C SER A 331 21.18 -55.15 19.60
N ASN A 332 21.29 -54.16 20.48
CA ASN A 332 20.65 -52.85 20.40
C ASN A 332 21.60 -51.77 20.94
N ASN A 333 21.35 -50.50 20.62
CA ASN A 333 22.14 -49.38 21.09
C ASN A 333 21.24 -48.15 21.32
N THR A 334 21.29 -47.57 22.52
CA THR A 334 20.40 -46.50 23.02
C THR A 334 21.10 -45.12 22.99
N THR A 335 21.83 -44.87 21.91
CA THR A 335 22.66 -43.67 21.68
C THR A 335 22.89 -43.41 20.19
N THR A 336 22.87 -44.49 19.40
CA THR A 336 22.74 -44.51 17.93
C THR A 336 21.47 -45.25 17.48
N ASN A 337 20.55 -45.43 18.43
CA ASN A 337 19.15 -45.80 18.31
C ASN A 337 18.85 -46.89 17.29
N PHE A 338 19.37 -48.09 17.52
CA PHE A 338 19.12 -49.24 16.64
C PHE A 338 18.86 -50.56 17.36
N VAL A 339 18.24 -51.47 16.63
CA VAL A 339 18.15 -52.90 16.96
C VAL A 339 18.55 -53.74 15.75
N THR A 340 19.35 -54.79 15.98
CA THR A 340 19.95 -55.63 14.93
C THR A 340 19.62 -57.10 15.13
N LYS A 341 19.27 -57.81 14.05
CA LYS A 341 19.03 -59.26 14.05
C LYS A 341 19.57 -59.93 12.80
N SER A 342 20.25 -61.05 12.98
CA SER A 342 20.65 -61.98 11.93
C SER A 342 19.61 -63.09 11.76
N LEU A 343 19.33 -63.43 10.51
CA LEU A 343 18.15 -64.16 10.05
C LEU A 343 18.53 -65.27 9.07
N ALA A 344 17.61 -66.23 8.91
CA ALA A 344 17.48 -67.06 7.71
C ALA A 344 17.16 -66.17 6.47
N PRO A 345 16.90 -66.71 5.25
CA PRO A 345 16.67 -65.87 4.07
C PRO A 345 15.24 -65.27 4.05
N ASP A 346 14.91 -64.49 5.08
CA ASP A 346 13.57 -64.00 5.42
C ASP A 346 13.64 -62.53 5.88
N ALA A 347 14.19 -61.66 5.03
CA ALA A 347 14.40 -60.23 5.31
C ALA A 347 13.30 -59.30 4.75
N THR A 348 12.40 -59.81 3.91
CA THR A 348 11.36 -59.06 3.17
C THR A 348 10.16 -58.65 4.05
N ASN A 349 9.07 -58.10 3.51
CA ASN A 349 7.83 -57.75 4.25
C ASN A 349 8.04 -56.62 5.29
N ARG A 350 6.98 -56.28 6.03
CA ARG A 350 7.01 -55.21 7.05
C ARG A 350 7.78 -55.60 8.32
N TRP A 351 8.46 -54.62 8.89
CA TRP A 351 9.24 -54.67 10.12
C TRP A 351 8.95 -53.44 11.00
N THR A 352 9.12 -53.60 12.30
CA THR A 352 9.14 -52.51 13.29
C THR A 352 9.98 -52.92 14.50
N ILE A 353 10.07 -52.04 15.50
CA ILE A 353 10.79 -52.24 16.76
C ILE A 353 9.77 -52.07 17.91
N GLY A 354 9.89 -52.85 18.97
CA GLY A 354 9.07 -52.67 20.18
C GLY A 354 9.31 -53.71 21.27
N ASP A 355 8.78 -53.47 22.46
CA ASP A 355 8.83 -54.39 23.58
C ASP A 355 8.12 -55.73 23.28
N VAL A 356 8.69 -56.83 23.77
CA VAL A 356 8.20 -58.20 23.54
C VAL A 356 6.88 -58.46 24.29
N THR A 357 6.80 -58.02 25.54
CA THR A 357 5.63 -58.20 26.43
C THR A 357 5.29 -56.88 27.13
N PRO A 358 4.68 -55.91 26.45
CA PRO A 358 4.26 -54.67 27.08
C PRO A 358 3.21 -54.93 28.16
N ASN A 359 3.28 -54.12 29.22
CA ASN A 359 2.28 -54.04 30.29
C ASN A 359 0.99 -53.39 29.77
N VAL A 360 -0.16 -54.03 29.97
CA VAL A 360 -1.46 -53.55 29.47
C VAL A 360 -2.55 -53.73 30.53
N VAL A 361 -3.27 -52.66 30.86
CA VAL A 361 -4.52 -52.68 31.64
C VAL A 361 -5.71 -52.18 30.83
N ARG A 362 -6.90 -52.56 31.25
CA ARG A 362 -8.17 -52.09 30.70
C ARG A 362 -9.02 -51.48 31.81
N TRP A 363 -9.65 -50.34 31.52
CA TRP A 363 -10.69 -49.77 32.36
C TRP A 363 -11.96 -50.64 32.31
N ASP A 364 -12.37 -51.17 33.47
CA ASP A 364 -13.66 -51.83 33.68
C ASP A 364 -14.64 -50.97 34.48
N GLY A 365 -14.15 -49.93 35.18
CA GLY A 365 -14.97 -48.98 35.92
C GLY A 365 -15.95 -49.62 36.90
N SER A 366 -15.63 -50.80 37.44
CA SER A 366 -16.57 -51.63 38.20
C SER A 366 -16.90 -51.11 39.59
N SER A 367 -16.01 -50.27 40.18
CA SER A 367 -16.14 -49.73 41.54
C SER A 367 -16.57 -48.27 41.58
N SER A 368 -16.03 -47.40 40.71
CA SER A 368 -16.32 -45.95 40.72
C SER A 368 -15.85 -45.26 39.43
N THR A 369 -16.13 -43.97 39.27
CA THR A 369 -15.55 -43.15 38.18
C THR A 369 -14.07 -42.82 38.38
N ALA A 370 -13.49 -43.01 39.56
CA ALA A 370 -12.15 -42.51 39.87
C ALA A 370 -11.04 -43.35 39.24
N TRP A 371 -10.21 -42.72 38.39
CA TRP A 371 -9.02 -43.34 37.77
C TRP A 371 -8.06 -43.92 38.81
N ALA A 372 -7.96 -43.28 39.98
CA ALA A 372 -7.08 -43.67 41.07
C ALA A 372 -7.48 -44.96 41.80
N THR A 373 -8.73 -45.43 41.65
CA THR A 373 -9.22 -46.63 42.34
C THR A 373 -8.72 -47.89 41.62
N ALA A 374 -7.82 -48.64 42.26
CA ALA A 374 -7.21 -49.85 41.70
C ALA A 374 -8.24 -50.87 41.19
N ALA A 375 -9.38 -51.02 41.88
CA ALA A 375 -10.45 -51.96 41.52
C ALA A 375 -11.21 -51.64 40.22
N ASN A 376 -10.96 -50.50 39.56
CA ASN A 376 -11.54 -50.17 38.25
C ASN A 376 -10.72 -50.70 37.05
N TRP A 377 -9.66 -51.48 37.32
CA TRP A 377 -8.65 -51.86 36.34
C TRP A 377 -8.45 -53.38 36.26
N THR A 378 -8.66 -53.93 35.07
CA THR A 378 -8.37 -55.32 34.74
C THR A 378 -7.00 -55.41 34.06
N THR A 379 -6.09 -56.27 34.54
CA THR A 379 -4.85 -56.61 33.82
C THR A 379 -5.17 -57.41 32.55
N VAL A 380 -4.54 -57.05 31.43
CA VAL A 380 -4.72 -57.71 30.12
C VAL A 380 -3.45 -58.42 29.67
N GLN A 381 -2.27 -57.83 29.89
CA GLN A 381 -0.98 -58.44 29.54
C GLN A 381 0.14 -57.89 30.44
N GLY A 382 1.17 -58.70 30.66
CA GLY A 382 2.34 -58.34 31.46
C GLY A 382 2.04 -58.28 32.96
N THR A 383 2.80 -57.46 33.68
CA THR A 383 2.61 -57.18 35.12
C THR A 383 2.50 -55.67 35.35
N PRO A 384 1.39 -55.04 34.93
CA PRO A 384 1.15 -53.61 35.09
C PRO A 384 0.77 -53.23 36.52
N SER A 385 0.80 -51.93 36.85
CA SER A 385 0.20 -51.45 38.09
C SER A 385 -1.30 -51.16 37.91
N THR A 386 -2.05 -51.30 39.00
CA THR A 386 -3.46 -50.90 39.10
C THR A 386 -3.63 -49.94 40.29
N PRO A 387 -3.96 -48.64 40.09
CA PRO A 387 -4.12 -47.94 38.80
C PRO A 387 -2.81 -47.87 37.97
N PRO A 388 -2.90 -47.61 36.65
CA PRO A 388 -1.75 -47.63 35.74
C PRO A 388 -0.70 -46.55 36.05
N SER A 389 0.54 -46.90 35.75
CA SER A 389 1.76 -46.08 35.83
C SER A 389 2.28 -45.69 34.44
N SER A 390 3.34 -44.87 34.40
CA SER A 390 3.94 -44.33 33.17
C SER A 390 4.47 -45.37 32.17
N THR A 391 4.64 -46.64 32.57
CA THR A 391 5.05 -47.75 31.69
C THR A 391 3.89 -48.60 31.18
N ASP A 392 2.67 -48.39 31.69
CA ASP A 392 1.52 -49.25 31.40
C ASP A 392 0.63 -48.66 30.29
N ILE A 393 0.24 -49.52 29.34
CA ILE A 393 -0.70 -49.17 28.26
C ILE A 393 -2.13 -49.27 28.77
N VAL A 394 -2.96 -48.27 28.45
CA VAL A 394 -4.34 -48.18 28.93
C VAL A 394 -5.35 -48.38 27.81
N LEU A 395 -6.16 -49.42 27.94
CA LEU A 395 -7.30 -49.69 27.05
C LEU A 395 -8.60 -49.15 27.64
N ILE A 396 -9.38 -48.39 26.86
CA ILE A 396 -10.67 -47.81 27.28
C ILE A 396 -11.76 -48.15 26.26
N GLY A 397 -12.89 -48.68 26.72
CA GLY A 397 -14.01 -49.06 25.82
C GLY A 397 -13.73 -50.29 24.95
N THR A 398 -12.63 -51.00 25.15
CA THR A 398 -12.36 -52.32 24.52
C THR A 398 -13.21 -53.46 25.11
N ALA A 399 -13.90 -53.20 26.22
CA ALA A 399 -14.98 -54.02 26.77
C ALA A 399 -16.08 -53.11 27.35
N ALA A 400 -17.17 -53.70 27.82
CA ALA A 400 -18.19 -52.99 28.57
C ALA A 400 -17.69 -52.60 29.98
N PHE A 401 -18.16 -51.47 30.50
CA PHE A 401 -17.77 -50.91 31.79
C PHE A 401 -18.93 -50.12 32.43
N THR A 402 -18.99 -50.04 33.76
CA THR A 402 -20.11 -49.38 34.47
C THR A 402 -19.91 -47.86 34.60
N ASN A 403 -18.77 -47.42 35.12
CA ASN A 403 -18.51 -46.01 35.41
C ASN A 403 -17.56 -45.37 34.38
N GLN A 404 -17.80 -44.11 34.02
CA GLN A 404 -16.92 -43.35 33.12
C GLN A 404 -15.61 -42.93 33.82
N PRO A 405 -14.44 -42.99 33.16
CA PRO A 405 -13.15 -42.68 33.79
C PRO A 405 -12.93 -41.18 34.04
N SER A 406 -12.54 -40.85 35.28
CA SER A 406 -12.29 -39.48 35.75
C SER A 406 -10.96 -39.36 36.50
N ILE A 407 -10.08 -38.48 36.04
CA ILE A 407 -8.74 -38.23 36.56
C ILE A 407 -8.78 -37.00 37.48
N THR A 408 -8.88 -37.17 38.80
CA THR A 408 -8.99 -36.05 39.76
C THR A 408 -7.66 -35.53 40.31
N THR A 409 -6.57 -36.27 40.07
CA THR A 409 -5.19 -36.00 40.48
C THR A 409 -4.27 -36.37 39.31
N ALA A 410 -3.10 -35.75 39.18
CA ALA A 410 -2.16 -35.98 38.09
C ALA A 410 -1.87 -37.48 37.83
N ARG A 411 -1.84 -37.87 36.55
CA ARG A 411 -1.51 -39.23 36.10
C ARG A 411 -0.56 -39.20 34.90
N SER A 412 0.36 -40.15 34.89
CA SER A 412 1.20 -40.47 33.74
C SER A 412 0.97 -41.93 33.37
N VAL A 413 0.74 -42.22 32.08
CA VAL A 413 0.68 -43.60 31.53
C VAL A 413 1.53 -43.72 30.27
N ARG A 414 1.75 -44.94 29.76
CA ARG A 414 2.52 -45.12 28.51
C ARG A 414 1.76 -44.56 27.32
N SER A 415 0.62 -45.15 27.00
CA SER A 415 -0.24 -44.77 25.87
C SER A 415 -1.70 -45.11 26.17
N ILE A 416 -2.62 -44.53 25.40
CA ILE A 416 -4.07 -44.81 25.52
C ILE A 416 -4.63 -45.28 24.19
N GLN A 417 -5.43 -46.35 24.24
CA GLN A 417 -6.06 -46.97 23.09
C GLN A 417 -7.57 -47.13 23.34
N PHE A 418 -8.39 -46.42 22.57
CA PHE A 418 -9.84 -46.55 22.59
C PHE A 418 -10.34 -47.71 21.73
N GLY A 419 -11.41 -48.38 22.17
CA GLY A 419 -11.97 -49.55 21.50
C GLY A 419 -13.47 -49.44 21.19
N SER A 420 -13.92 -50.20 20.20
CA SER A 420 -15.29 -50.16 19.68
C SER A 420 -16.39 -50.76 20.58
N ALA A 421 -16.10 -51.34 21.76
CA ALA A 421 -17.12 -52.07 22.53
C ALA A 421 -18.10 -51.12 23.25
N GLN A 422 -17.61 -50.06 23.89
CA GLN A 422 -18.44 -49.07 24.59
C GLN A 422 -17.87 -47.64 24.48
N ALA A 423 -18.77 -46.67 24.27
CA ALA A 423 -18.42 -45.25 24.21
C ALA A 423 -17.93 -44.73 25.57
N ALA A 424 -16.82 -43.98 25.56
CA ALA A 424 -16.17 -43.52 26.79
C ALA A 424 -15.90 -42.00 26.78
N THR A 425 -16.14 -41.37 27.93
CA THR A 425 -15.86 -39.95 28.20
C THR A 425 -14.78 -39.87 29.27
N LEU A 426 -13.52 -39.79 28.83
CA LEU A 426 -12.39 -39.60 29.72
C LEU A 426 -12.36 -38.14 30.20
N SER A 427 -12.63 -37.93 31.48
CA SER A 427 -12.71 -36.59 32.08
C SER A 427 -11.49 -36.29 32.93
N LEU A 428 -10.78 -35.19 32.63
CA LEU A 428 -9.82 -34.62 33.57
C LEU A 428 -10.62 -33.82 34.62
N SER A 429 -10.58 -34.26 35.88
CA SER A 429 -11.15 -33.67 37.09
C SER A 429 -10.37 -32.47 37.67
N SER A 430 -10.96 -31.77 38.65
CA SER A 430 -10.29 -30.97 39.70
C SER A 430 -8.89 -30.41 39.37
N SER A 431 -7.83 -30.97 39.97
CA SER A 431 -6.41 -30.71 39.72
C SER A 431 -5.73 -31.85 38.94
N GLY A 432 -6.52 -32.64 38.22
CA GLY A 432 -6.06 -33.81 37.49
C GLY A 432 -5.55 -33.46 36.11
N THR A 433 -4.26 -33.70 35.88
CA THR A 433 -3.62 -33.67 34.57
C THR A 433 -3.39 -35.09 34.06
N LEU A 434 -3.25 -35.23 32.73
CA LEU A 434 -2.90 -36.50 32.09
C LEU A 434 -1.69 -36.31 31.18
N THR A 435 -0.64 -37.08 31.43
CA THR A 435 0.52 -37.23 30.54
C THR A 435 0.53 -38.64 29.96
N THR A 436 0.78 -38.75 28.65
CA THR A 436 1.12 -40.02 27.99
C THR A 436 2.55 -39.94 27.47
N GLY A 437 3.36 -40.98 27.70
CA GLY A 437 4.73 -41.07 27.17
C GLY A 437 4.79 -41.37 25.67
N GLY A 438 3.70 -41.92 25.13
CA GLY A 438 3.49 -42.22 23.72
C GLY A 438 2.13 -41.74 23.24
N ASN A 439 1.51 -42.53 22.37
CA ASN A 439 0.35 -42.11 21.59
C ASN A 439 -0.98 -42.13 22.37
N ILE A 440 -1.95 -41.37 21.86
CA ILE A 440 -3.39 -41.60 22.12
C ILE A 440 -4.06 -41.93 20.79
N THR A 441 -4.69 -43.10 20.70
CA THR A 441 -5.25 -43.66 19.45
C THR A 441 -6.59 -44.35 19.69
N GLY A 442 -7.25 -44.76 18.60
CA GLY A 442 -8.36 -45.71 18.64
C GLY A 442 -8.18 -46.86 17.66
N THR A 443 -8.57 -48.06 18.06
CA THR A 443 -8.56 -49.27 17.23
C THR A 443 -9.97 -49.82 17.08
N TRP A 444 -10.41 -49.99 15.84
CA TRP A 444 -11.84 -50.00 15.54
C TRP A 444 -12.31 -51.24 14.77
N SER A 445 -13.12 -52.08 15.40
CA SER A 445 -13.90 -53.13 14.72
C SER A 445 -15.29 -52.65 14.30
N ALA A 446 -15.85 -51.66 14.99
CA ALA A 446 -17.16 -51.06 14.72
C ALA A 446 -17.15 -49.55 15.02
N ASN A 447 -18.17 -48.84 14.54
CA ASN A 447 -18.31 -47.39 14.73
C ASN A 447 -18.57 -47.06 16.20
N ARG A 448 -17.87 -46.05 16.72
CA ARG A 448 -17.97 -45.59 18.11
C ARG A 448 -17.43 -44.17 18.25
N THR A 449 -18.08 -43.40 19.15
CA THR A 449 -17.67 -42.06 19.53
C THR A 449 -17.20 -42.07 20.97
N HIS A 450 -16.01 -41.51 21.21
CA HIS A 450 -15.43 -41.27 22.52
C HIS A 450 -15.18 -39.77 22.69
N THR A 451 -14.91 -39.33 23.92
CA THR A 451 -14.59 -37.93 24.22
C THR A 451 -13.47 -37.87 25.26
N ILE A 452 -12.46 -37.02 25.03
CA ILE A 452 -11.50 -36.59 26.03
C ILE A 452 -11.88 -35.17 26.45
N SER A 453 -12.36 -35.03 27.68
CA SER A 453 -12.79 -33.77 28.29
C SER A 453 -11.68 -33.22 29.17
N VAL A 454 -10.85 -32.34 28.60
CA VAL A 454 -9.74 -31.66 29.27
C VAL A 454 -10.27 -30.51 30.13
N GLY A 455 -11.30 -29.80 29.65
CA GLY A 455 -11.85 -28.64 30.36
C GLY A 455 -10.78 -27.58 30.63
N SER A 456 -10.53 -27.26 31.90
CA SER A 456 -9.55 -26.26 32.35
C SER A 456 -8.20 -26.87 32.79
N ARG A 457 -7.93 -28.15 32.44
CA ARG A 457 -6.78 -28.93 32.92
C ARG A 457 -5.71 -29.07 31.83
N THR A 458 -4.64 -29.83 32.08
CA THR A 458 -3.57 -30.10 31.11
C THR A 458 -3.60 -31.55 30.62
N LEU A 459 -3.61 -31.73 29.30
CA LEU A 459 -3.32 -32.97 28.60
C LEU A 459 -1.98 -32.84 27.87
N THR A 460 -1.07 -33.80 28.08
CA THR A 460 0.20 -33.89 27.35
C THR A 460 0.32 -35.26 26.68
N VAL A 461 0.58 -35.26 25.37
CA VAL A 461 0.78 -36.45 24.54
C VAL A 461 2.20 -36.46 24.01
N GLY A 462 3.03 -37.38 24.52
CA GLY A 462 4.43 -37.53 24.12
C GLY A 462 4.61 -38.13 22.73
N GLY A 463 3.61 -38.88 22.25
CA GLY A 463 3.53 -39.38 20.88
C GLY A 463 2.47 -38.66 20.04
N ASP A 464 1.90 -39.39 19.08
CA ASP A 464 0.85 -38.92 18.17
C ASP A 464 -0.53 -38.93 18.85
N LEU A 465 -1.36 -37.92 18.57
CA LEU A 465 -2.77 -37.83 18.96
C LEU A 465 -3.66 -38.09 17.73
N ALA A 466 -4.05 -39.35 17.55
CA ALA A 466 -4.87 -39.78 16.42
C ALA A 466 -6.35 -39.89 16.83
N LEU A 467 -7.15 -38.86 16.51
CA LEU A 467 -8.55 -38.77 16.91
C LEU A 467 -9.48 -39.71 16.11
N SER A 468 -9.02 -40.24 14.97
CA SER A 468 -9.71 -41.23 14.15
C SER A 468 -8.74 -41.98 13.24
N ASN A 469 -9.17 -43.09 12.65
CA ASN A 469 -8.50 -43.79 11.55
C ASN A 469 -8.98 -43.32 10.15
N GLY A 470 -9.51 -42.10 10.03
CA GLY A 470 -10.10 -41.55 8.80
C GLY A 470 -11.49 -42.08 8.44
N THR A 471 -12.00 -43.11 9.13
CA THR A 471 -13.31 -43.69 8.86
C THR A 471 -14.40 -42.96 9.64
N SER A 472 -15.49 -42.59 8.96
CA SER A 472 -16.62 -41.87 9.56
C SER A 472 -17.17 -42.54 10.83
N SER A 473 -17.40 -41.74 11.88
CA SER A 473 -17.97 -42.19 13.15
C SER A 473 -17.14 -43.24 13.92
N ARG A 474 -15.82 -43.31 13.67
CA ARG A 474 -14.83 -44.00 14.51
C ARG A 474 -13.90 -42.95 15.10
N ILE A 475 -14.37 -42.27 16.15
CA ILE A 475 -13.88 -40.95 16.53
C ILE A 475 -13.65 -40.78 18.03
N ILE A 476 -12.68 -39.94 18.37
CA ILE A 476 -12.38 -39.43 19.71
C ILE A 476 -12.50 -37.91 19.63
N ASN A 477 -13.56 -37.34 20.18
CA ASN A 477 -13.71 -35.89 20.30
C ASN A 477 -12.78 -35.36 21.40
N LEU A 478 -12.32 -34.12 21.27
CA LEU A 478 -11.41 -33.47 22.21
C LEU A 478 -11.99 -32.12 22.64
N THR A 479 -12.20 -31.91 23.93
CA THR A 479 -12.83 -30.67 24.42
C THR A 479 -12.07 -29.99 25.56
N ALA A 480 -11.95 -28.67 25.48
CA ALA A 480 -11.29 -27.82 26.46
C ALA A 480 -12.04 -26.50 26.64
N SER A 481 -11.86 -25.84 27.79
CA SER A 481 -12.29 -24.47 28.05
C SER A 481 -11.08 -23.55 28.07
N THR A 482 -10.38 -23.46 29.21
CA THR A 482 -9.11 -22.75 29.39
C THR A 482 -7.93 -23.73 29.54
N GLY A 483 -8.14 -24.99 29.19
CA GLY A 483 -7.15 -26.05 29.34
C GLY A 483 -6.03 -25.99 28.30
N THR A 484 -4.93 -26.68 28.59
CA THR A 484 -3.77 -26.79 27.71
C THR A 484 -3.67 -28.20 27.16
N ILE A 485 -3.49 -28.32 25.86
CA ILE A 485 -3.25 -29.58 25.15
C ILE A 485 -1.89 -29.48 24.47
N ASN A 486 -0.95 -30.34 24.86
CA ASN A 486 0.37 -30.43 24.24
C ASN A 486 0.47 -31.75 23.47
N VAL A 487 0.80 -31.70 22.18
CA VAL A 487 1.02 -32.88 21.33
C VAL A 487 2.45 -32.82 20.79
N SER A 488 3.34 -33.62 21.35
CA SER A 488 4.74 -33.71 20.89
C SER A 488 4.87 -34.44 19.56
N GLY A 489 3.93 -35.33 19.24
CA GLY A 489 3.78 -35.98 17.93
C GLY A 489 2.89 -35.21 16.96
N ASN A 490 2.30 -35.96 16.03
CA ASN A 490 1.32 -35.46 15.07
C ASN A 490 -0.07 -35.38 15.69
N LEU A 491 -0.85 -34.37 15.31
CA LEU A 491 -2.29 -34.28 15.58
C LEU A 491 -3.06 -34.71 14.33
N THR A 492 -3.99 -35.66 14.44
CA THR A 492 -4.81 -36.11 13.30
C THR A 492 -6.30 -35.98 13.58
N GLU A 493 -6.98 -35.05 12.89
CA GLU A 493 -8.43 -34.81 12.97
C GLU A 493 -9.09 -35.31 11.68
N SER A 494 -9.73 -36.47 11.77
CA SER A 494 -10.35 -37.15 10.63
C SER A 494 -11.59 -37.96 11.05
N GLY A 495 -12.30 -38.58 10.11
CA GLY A 495 -13.49 -39.39 10.39
C GLY A 495 -14.69 -38.64 10.97
N GLY A 496 -14.66 -37.30 11.00
CA GLY A 496 -15.65 -36.45 11.67
C GLY A 496 -15.45 -36.35 13.18
N ALA A 497 -14.22 -36.56 13.68
CA ALA A 497 -13.85 -36.17 15.05
C ALA A 497 -13.83 -34.63 15.17
N ASN A 498 -14.18 -34.09 16.33
CA ASN A 498 -14.19 -32.65 16.57
C ASN A 498 -13.21 -32.25 17.68
N ILE A 499 -12.52 -31.12 17.49
CA ILE A 499 -11.76 -30.42 18.54
C ILE A 499 -12.52 -29.16 18.93
N THR A 500 -12.93 -29.03 20.19
CA THR A 500 -13.76 -27.90 20.65
C THR A 500 -13.16 -27.17 21.85
N PHE A 501 -12.71 -25.94 21.61
CA PHE A 501 -12.45 -24.96 22.66
C PHE A 501 -13.72 -24.15 22.95
N SER A 502 -14.02 -23.93 24.24
CA SER A 502 -15.12 -23.06 24.69
C SER A 502 -14.66 -21.76 25.35
N SER A 503 -13.34 -21.55 25.50
CA SER A 503 -12.73 -20.33 26.04
C SER A 503 -11.26 -20.23 25.56
N SER A 504 -10.42 -19.47 26.26
CA SER A 504 -9.02 -19.19 25.96
C SER A 504 -8.07 -20.36 26.29
N GLY A 505 -8.38 -21.56 25.79
CA GLY A 505 -7.48 -22.71 25.89
C GLY A 505 -6.27 -22.62 24.97
N ALA A 506 -5.34 -23.56 25.12
CA ALA A 506 -4.10 -23.63 24.34
C ALA A 506 -3.91 -25.01 23.70
N LEU A 507 -3.36 -25.03 22.48
CA LEU A 507 -2.94 -26.23 21.76
C LEU A 507 -1.51 -26.03 21.21
N SER A 508 -0.52 -26.75 21.75
CA SER A 508 0.84 -26.82 21.19
C SER A 508 1.01 -28.11 20.37
N ILE A 509 1.61 -27.99 19.18
CA ILE A 509 1.81 -29.09 18.23
C ILE A 509 3.28 -29.12 17.79
N GLY A 510 3.95 -30.25 18.05
CA GLY A 510 5.37 -30.47 17.73
C GLY A 510 5.65 -31.08 16.35
N LYS A 511 4.65 -31.70 15.70
CA LYS A 511 4.73 -32.23 14.32
C LYS A 511 3.51 -31.77 13.50
N ASP A 512 3.03 -32.56 12.54
CA ASP A 512 1.99 -32.12 11.61
C ASP A 512 0.59 -32.07 12.25
N PHE A 513 -0.22 -31.07 11.88
CA PHE A 513 -1.67 -31.10 12.11
C PHE A 513 -2.38 -31.61 10.85
N ASN A 514 -2.52 -32.93 10.78
CA ASN A 514 -3.21 -33.66 9.73
C ASN A 514 -4.74 -33.54 9.88
N TYR A 515 -5.28 -32.36 9.55
CA TYR A 515 -6.72 -32.15 9.40
C TYR A 515 -7.21 -32.72 8.06
N VAL A 516 -8.26 -33.55 8.11
CA VAL A 516 -8.89 -34.17 6.93
C VAL A 516 -10.41 -33.97 6.95
N SER A 517 -11.04 -34.10 8.11
CA SER A 517 -12.49 -33.93 8.27
C SER A 517 -12.88 -33.87 9.75
N GLY A 518 -13.55 -32.80 10.16
CA GLY A 518 -13.91 -32.55 11.55
C GLY A 518 -14.36 -31.11 11.76
N THR A 519 -14.77 -30.77 12.97
CA THR A 519 -15.08 -29.37 13.35
C THR A 519 -14.10 -28.89 14.41
N PHE A 520 -13.04 -28.22 13.95
CA PHE A 520 -12.17 -27.44 14.83
C PHE A 520 -12.91 -26.14 15.23
N THR A 521 -13.26 -26.02 16.51
CA THR A 521 -13.95 -24.85 17.07
C THR A 521 -12.97 -24.07 17.96
N PRO A 522 -12.45 -22.90 17.53
CA PRO A 522 -11.38 -22.21 18.24
C PRO A 522 -11.84 -21.41 19.47
N SER A 523 -13.09 -20.91 19.52
CA SER A 523 -13.51 -19.90 20.51
C SER A 523 -12.45 -18.77 20.62
N THR A 524 -11.89 -18.51 21.80
CA THR A 524 -10.81 -17.53 22.03
C THR A 524 -9.42 -18.17 22.26
N SER A 525 -9.23 -19.42 21.81
CA SER A 525 -7.99 -20.19 22.01
C SER A 525 -6.78 -19.67 21.24
N THR A 526 -5.61 -20.24 21.58
CA THR A 526 -4.34 -20.05 20.88
C THR A 526 -3.79 -21.41 20.43
N VAL A 527 -3.42 -21.52 19.16
CA VAL A 527 -2.72 -22.68 18.60
C VAL A 527 -1.27 -22.31 18.29
N THR A 528 -0.34 -23.13 18.77
CA THR A 528 1.11 -22.93 18.63
C THR A 528 1.73 -24.08 17.85
N TYR A 529 2.50 -23.74 16.82
CA TYR A 529 3.40 -24.67 16.13
C TYR A 529 4.83 -24.42 16.61
N ASP A 530 5.39 -25.37 17.35
CA ASP A 530 6.69 -25.24 18.06
C ASP A 530 7.71 -26.33 17.69
N GLY A 531 7.39 -27.17 16.71
CA GLY A 531 8.24 -28.25 16.23
C GLY A 531 9.58 -27.79 15.63
N SER A 532 10.55 -28.70 15.63
CA SER A 532 11.89 -28.49 15.04
C SER A 532 11.95 -28.75 13.54
N ALA A 533 11.17 -29.72 13.03
CA ALA A 533 11.07 -30.07 11.61
C ALA A 533 10.18 -29.09 10.83
N ALA A 534 9.96 -29.32 9.53
CA ALA A 534 8.80 -28.72 8.85
C ALA A 534 7.48 -29.22 9.50
N GLN A 535 6.43 -28.41 9.43
CA GLN A 535 5.10 -28.74 9.95
C GLN A 535 4.02 -28.31 8.94
N ALA A 536 3.11 -29.23 8.63
CA ALA A 536 1.83 -28.92 8.01
C ALA A 536 0.92 -28.22 9.02
N VAL A 537 0.47 -27.01 8.66
CA VAL A 537 -0.53 -26.25 9.40
C VAL A 537 -1.91 -26.71 8.96
N GLY A 538 -2.72 -27.14 9.93
CA GLY A 538 -4.07 -27.66 9.67
C GLY A 538 -4.95 -26.63 8.96
N VAL A 539 -5.72 -27.10 7.97
CA VAL A 539 -6.62 -26.27 7.14
C VAL A 539 -7.92 -25.98 7.90
N VAL A 540 -7.81 -25.17 8.95
CA VAL A 540 -8.91 -24.80 9.88
C VAL A 540 -8.86 -23.31 10.22
N SER A 541 -9.99 -22.74 10.65
CA SER A 541 -10.04 -21.38 11.16
C SER A 541 -9.45 -21.30 12.58
N TYR A 542 -8.45 -20.46 12.78
CA TYR A 542 -7.84 -20.21 14.08
C TYR A 542 -8.45 -18.99 14.77
N ASN A 543 -8.27 -18.87 16.09
CA ASN A 543 -8.49 -17.60 16.78
C ASN A 543 -7.17 -16.82 16.90
N ASN A 544 -6.24 -17.29 17.72
CA ASN A 544 -4.83 -16.86 17.63
C ASN A 544 -4.00 -17.99 17.02
N LEU A 545 -3.10 -17.65 16.09
CA LEU A 545 -2.11 -18.57 15.52
C LEU A 545 -0.70 -18.09 15.88
N VAL A 546 0.09 -18.97 16.50
CA VAL A 546 1.47 -18.71 16.91
C VAL A 546 2.43 -19.67 16.21
N ILE A 547 3.45 -19.12 15.57
CA ILE A 547 4.57 -19.88 15.01
C ILE A 547 5.80 -19.60 15.89
N ASN A 548 6.30 -20.65 16.54
CA ASN A 548 7.39 -20.59 17.51
C ASN A 548 8.45 -21.66 17.19
N LYS A 549 8.85 -21.73 15.92
CA LYS A 549 9.65 -22.82 15.35
C LYS A 549 11.12 -22.46 15.26
N ALA A 550 11.97 -23.13 16.04
CA ALA A 550 13.42 -22.90 16.00
C ALA A 550 14.08 -23.30 14.67
N SER A 551 13.44 -24.18 13.88
CA SER A 551 13.85 -24.53 12.52
C SER A 551 12.66 -25.03 11.69
N GLY A 552 12.91 -25.31 10.41
CA GLY A 552 11.86 -25.72 9.46
C GLY A 552 10.90 -24.60 9.06
N ILE A 553 9.79 -25.01 8.43
CA ILE A 553 8.74 -24.13 7.88
C ILE A 553 7.40 -24.59 8.48
N ALA A 554 6.54 -23.65 8.88
CA ALA A 554 5.10 -23.90 9.01
C ALA A 554 4.43 -23.55 7.68
N ALA A 555 3.70 -24.50 7.06
CA ALA A 555 3.05 -24.29 5.77
C ALA A 555 1.63 -24.86 5.75
N GLY A 556 0.66 -24.11 5.21
CA GLY A 556 -0.71 -24.59 5.05
C GLY A 556 -1.70 -23.55 4.52
N ASP A 557 -2.88 -24.02 4.13
CA ASP A 557 -3.90 -23.23 3.40
C ASP A 557 -4.92 -22.57 4.33
N VAL A 558 -4.44 -21.90 5.38
CA VAL A 558 -5.28 -21.19 6.34
C VAL A 558 -6.04 -20.05 5.65
N SER A 559 -7.37 -20.05 5.77
CA SER A 559 -8.23 -18.98 5.24
C SER A 559 -8.55 -17.88 6.25
N THR A 560 -8.51 -18.18 7.55
CA THR A 560 -9.06 -17.29 8.59
C THR A 560 -8.34 -17.44 9.92
N ILE A 561 -7.93 -16.31 10.47
CA ILE A 561 -7.42 -16.15 11.84
C ILE A 561 -8.29 -15.05 12.47
N ASN A 562 -9.19 -15.41 13.40
CA ASN A 562 -10.21 -14.48 13.91
C ASN A 562 -9.61 -13.32 14.73
N ASN A 563 -8.42 -13.51 15.28
CA ASN A 563 -7.67 -12.51 16.04
C ASN A 563 -6.21 -12.47 15.55
N ASN A 564 -5.21 -12.70 16.41
CA ASN A 564 -3.82 -12.35 16.12
C ASN A 564 -3.03 -13.48 15.43
N LEU A 565 -2.16 -13.09 14.49
CA LEU A 565 -1.08 -13.91 13.92
C LEU A 565 0.27 -13.46 14.50
N THR A 566 0.98 -14.37 15.16
CA THR A 566 2.31 -14.09 15.75
C THR A 566 3.35 -15.09 15.25
N ILE A 567 4.46 -14.61 14.68
CA ILE A 567 5.63 -15.42 14.34
C ILE A 567 6.77 -15.01 15.29
N THR A 568 6.86 -15.71 16.43
CA THR A 568 7.87 -15.49 17.48
C THR A 568 9.26 -15.92 17.02
N VAL A 569 9.35 -17.03 16.28
CA VAL A 569 10.56 -17.50 15.60
C VAL A 569 10.19 -18.48 14.48
N GLY A 570 10.99 -18.53 13.43
CA GLY A 570 10.84 -19.47 12.31
C GLY A 570 10.23 -18.85 11.05
N ARG A 571 9.80 -19.70 10.11
CA ARG A 571 9.19 -19.30 8.84
C ARG A 571 7.76 -19.79 8.69
N LEU A 572 6.86 -18.91 8.27
CA LEU A 572 5.47 -19.21 7.87
C LEU A 572 5.28 -18.97 6.37
N GLU A 573 4.52 -19.85 5.73
CA GLU A 573 4.20 -19.84 4.30
C GLU A 573 2.72 -20.22 4.09
N PHE A 574 1.95 -19.39 3.41
CA PHE A 574 0.52 -19.63 3.14
C PHE A 574 0.29 -19.97 1.66
N GLY A 575 -0.39 -21.08 1.38
CA GLY A 575 -0.83 -21.46 0.03
C GLY A 575 -2.27 -21.08 -0.31
N SER A 576 -3.03 -20.52 0.65
CA SER A 576 -4.45 -20.23 0.53
C SER A 576 -4.81 -19.19 -0.54
N SER A 577 -6.03 -19.30 -1.09
CA SER A 577 -6.57 -18.40 -2.11
C SER A 577 -7.00 -17.02 -1.57
N TYR A 578 -7.13 -16.88 -0.25
CA TYR A 578 -7.40 -15.63 0.47
C TYR A 578 -7.15 -15.91 1.97
N LEU A 579 -6.62 -14.93 2.72
CA LEU A 579 -6.43 -15.03 4.16
C LEU A 579 -6.97 -13.78 4.87
N THR A 580 -7.97 -13.94 5.74
CA THR A 580 -8.43 -12.87 6.66
C THR A 580 -7.79 -13.02 8.03
N ILE A 581 -7.22 -11.92 8.55
CA ILE A 581 -6.68 -11.80 9.91
C ILE A 581 -7.46 -10.69 10.63
N GLY A 582 -8.27 -11.07 11.62
CA GLY A 582 -9.16 -10.16 12.36
C GLY A 582 -8.47 -9.29 13.41
N GLY A 583 -7.24 -9.66 13.81
CA GLY A 583 -6.41 -8.92 14.76
C GLY A 583 -5.05 -8.52 14.18
N ASP A 584 -4.04 -8.41 15.04
CA ASP A 584 -2.70 -7.95 14.69
C ASP A 584 -1.87 -9.02 13.95
N VAL A 585 -0.94 -8.56 13.10
CA VAL A 585 0.14 -9.37 12.53
C VAL A 585 1.46 -8.96 13.17
N SER A 586 2.13 -9.90 13.83
CA SER A 586 3.41 -9.71 14.50
C SER A 586 4.49 -10.65 13.94
N ILE A 587 5.56 -10.09 13.39
CA ILE A 587 6.72 -10.82 12.84
C ILE A 587 7.94 -10.41 13.67
N ALA A 588 8.40 -11.27 14.57
CA ALA A 588 9.53 -10.98 15.44
C ALA A 588 10.89 -10.94 14.69
N ALA A 589 11.92 -10.45 15.38
CA ALA A 589 13.28 -10.47 14.83
C ALA A 589 13.73 -11.91 14.51
N SER A 590 14.41 -12.09 13.38
CA SER A 590 14.78 -13.41 12.81
C SER A 590 13.63 -14.30 12.34
N SER A 591 12.36 -13.87 12.46
CA SER A 591 11.21 -14.55 11.85
C SER A 591 11.06 -14.20 10.37
N THR A 592 10.37 -15.06 9.61
CA THR A 592 10.00 -14.80 8.21
C THR A 592 8.52 -15.11 7.95
N LEU A 593 7.79 -14.15 7.39
CA LEU A 593 6.50 -14.39 6.72
C LEU A 593 6.71 -14.32 5.21
N LEU A 594 6.30 -15.38 4.50
CA LEU A 594 6.08 -15.32 3.05
C LEU A 594 4.62 -14.96 2.79
N GLY A 595 4.37 -13.85 2.09
CA GLY A 595 3.04 -13.50 1.61
C GLY A 595 2.59 -14.47 0.51
N SER A 596 1.31 -14.86 0.54
CA SER A 596 0.76 -15.80 -0.44
C SER A 596 0.72 -15.20 -1.86
N SER A 597 0.41 -16.03 -2.86
CA SER A 597 0.10 -15.56 -4.22
C SER A 597 -1.20 -14.76 -4.33
N ASN A 598 -1.97 -14.65 -3.23
CA ASN A 598 -3.30 -14.07 -3.15
C ASN A 598 -3.44 -13.06 -1.98
N VAL A 599 -4.59 -12.39 -1.89
CA VAL A 599 -4.81 -11.28 -0.95
C VAL A 599 -4.72 -11.73 0.50
N THR A 600 -3.99 -10.95 1.31
CA THR A 600 -3.98 -11.04 2.77
C THR A 600 -4.69 -9.83 3.36
N GLU A 601 -5.80 -10.05 4.04
CA GLU A 601 -6.57 -9.03 4.75
C GLU A 601 -6.16 -8.95 6.22
N VAL A 602 -5.96 -7.73 6.74
CA VAL A 602 -5.52 -7.47 8.12
C VAL A 602 -6.37 -6.36 8.73
N GLN A 603 -7.12 -6.67 9.78
CA GLN A 603 -7.94 -5.70 10.51
C GLN A 603 -7.18 -4.99 11.65
N GLY A 604 -6.21 -5.66 12.28
CA GLY A 604 -5.34 -5.07 13.30
C GLY A 604 -4.13 -4.32 12.74
N SER A 605 -3.09 -4.21 13.55
CA SER A 605 -1.82 -3.56 13.22
C SER A 605 -0.79 -4.52 12.62
N TRP A 606 0.13 -3.97 11.82
CA TRP A 606 1.23 -4.69 11.19
C TRP A 606 2.56 -4.33 11.89
N SER A 607 3.05 -5.25 12.71
CA SER A 607 4.31 -5.14 13.46
C SER A 607 5.35 -6.10 12.91
N ASN A 608 6.07 -5.66 11.87
CA ASN A 608 7.22 -6.39 11.34
C ASN A 608 8.54 -5.85 11.90
N SER A 609 9.27 -6.73 12.58
CA SER A 609 10.67 -6.58 13.04
C SER A 609 11.59 -7.68 12.47
N GLY A 610 11.07 -8.54 11.60
CA GLY A 610 11.77 -9.62 10.93
C GLY A 610 11.77 -9.43 9.41
N THR A 611 11.55 -10.51 8.67
CA THR A 611 11.42 -10.48 7.20
C THR A 611 9.98 -10.71 6.78
N PHE A 612 9.41 -9.78 6.00
CA PHE A 612 8.25 -10.05 5.18
C PHE A 612 8.69 -10.08 3.71
N VAL A 613 8.42 -11.20 3.03
CA VAL A 613 8.58 -11.30 1.58
C VAL A 613 7.20 -11.18 0.96
N PRO A 614 6.88 -10.08 0.26
CA PRO A 614 5.58 -9.94 -0.38
C PRO A 614 5.43 -10.93 -1.55
N GLY A 615 4.28 -11.58 -1.64
CA GLY A 615 3.87 -12.32 -2.83
C GLY A 615 3.42 -11.39 -3.96
N ILE A 616 2.75 -11.94 -4.98
CA ILE A 616 2.27 -11.19 -6.17
C ILE A 616 0.92 -10.49 -5.96
N ALA A 617 0.41 -10.46 -4.73
CA ALA A 617 -0.89 -9.91 -4.36
C ALA A 617 -0.79 -8.81 -3.29
N GLY A 618 -1.92 -8.17 -3.01
CA GLY A 618 -2.00 -7.05 -2.07
C GLY A 618 -2.18 -7.47 -0.61
N VAL A 619 -1.74 -6.58 0.30
CA VAL A 619 -2.20 -6.57 1.70
C VAL A 619 -3.31 -5.53 1.83
N TYR A 620 -4.47 -5.95 2.34
CA TYR A 620 -5.70 -5.17 2.44
C TYR A 620 -5.97 -4.84 3.92
N PHE A 621 -5.75 -3.59 4.33
CA PHE A 621 -5.89 -3.13 5.71
C PHE A 621 -7.32 -2.63 5.95
N SER A 622 -8.16 -3.46 6.58
CA SER A 622 -9.61 -3.27 6.64
C SER A 622 -10.15 -2.99 8.05
N GLY A 623 -11.45 -2.74 8.17
CA GLY A 623 -12.15 -2.57 9.43
C GLY A 623 -12.21 -1.12 9.94
N SER A 624 -13.11 -0.86 10.88
CA SER A 624 -13.47 0.51 11.33
C SER A 624 -12.48 1.15 12.30
N THR A 625 -11.61 0.36 12.93
CA THR A 625 -10.59 0.79 13.90
C THR A 625 -9.28 1.20 13.23
N GLY A 626 -8.62 2.22 13.80
CA GLY A 626 -7.27 2.58 13.40
C GLY A 626 -6.24 1.52 13.76
N CYS A 627 -5.13 1.48 13.02
CA CYS A 627 -4.03 0.53 13.20
C CYS A 627 -2.68 1.19 12.91
N THR A 628 -1.58 0.53 13.29
CA THR A 628 -0.23 0.95 12.89
C THR A 628 0.36 0.03 11.83
N ILE A 629 1.25 0.55 10.99
CA ILE A 629 1.98 -0.22 9.96
C ILE A 629 3.47 0.11 10.06
N SER A 630 4.28 -0.87 10.47
CA SER A 630 5.74 -0.72 10.53
C SER A 630 6.42 -0.84 9.16
N ALA A 631 7.71 -0.50 9.10
CA ALA A 631 8.50 -0.60 7.89
C ALA A 631 8.42 -2.00 7.27
N SER A 632 8.06 -2.07 5.98
CA SER A 632 7.90 -3.32 5.22
C SER A 632 7.87 -3.04 3.72
N THR A 633 8.18 -4.05 2.91
CA THR A 633 7.95 -3.99 1.45
C THR A 633 6.68 -4.75 1.12
N PHE A 634 5.72 -4.09 0.49
CA PHE A 634 4.47 -4.67 -0.01
C PHE A 634 4.50 -4.75 -1.54
N TYR A 635 3.75 -5.67 -2.13
CA TYR A 635 3.56 -5.67 -3.58
C TYR A 635 2.48 -4.65 -3.98
N PHE A 636 1.27 -4.85 -3.49
CA PHE A 636 0.19 -3.86 -3.51
C PHE A 636 -0.28 -3.64 -2.06
N ILE A 637 -0.82 -2.46 -1.76
CA ILE A 637 -1.42 -2.16 -0.46
C ILE A 637 -2.71 -1.36 -0.64
N THR A 638 -3.77 -1.78 0.05
CA THR A 638 -5.04 -1.07 0.13
C THR A 638 -5.33 -0.69 1.58
N ILE A 639 -5.79 0.54 1.81
CA ILE A 639 -6.29 1.04 3.09
C ILE A 639 -7.80 1.22 2.98
N ASP A 640 -8.56 0.35 3.64
CA ASP A 640 -10.03 0.39 3.74
C ASP A 640 -10.47 0.53 5.20
N LYS A 641 -10.01 1.62 5.82
CA LYS A 641 -10.21 1.89 7.24
C LYS A 641 -11.45 2.73 7.47
N SER A 642 -12.64 2.17 7.24
CA SER A 642 -13.93 2.88 7.07
C SER A 642 -14.25 4.05 8.01
N SER A 643 -13.72 4.07 9.24
CA SER A 643 -13.74 5.22 10.16
C SER A 643 -12.42 5.45 10.91
N GLY A 644 -11.34 4.75 10.53
CA GLY A 644 -10.05 4.70 11.23
C GLY A 644 -8.90 5.34 10.44
N ALA A 645 -7.73 5.36 11.08
CA ALA A 645 -6.47 5.73 10.46
C ALA A 645 -5.51 4.54 10.46
N ALA A 646 -4.93 4.23 9.30
CA ALA A 646 -3.72 3.42 9.20
C ALA A 646 -2.50 4.35 9.30
N THR A 647 -1.79 4.31 10.43
CA THR A 647 -0.66 5.22 10.70
C THR A 647 0.67 4.51 10.52
N LEU A 648 1.56 5.07 9.70
CA LEU A 648 2.90 4.52 9.51
C LEU A 648 3.77 4.73 10.76
N THR A 649 4.49 3.67 11.16
CA THR A 649 5.54 3.69 12.19
C THR A 649 6.93 3.41 11.62
N GLY A 650 7.03 3.28 10.29
CA GLY A 650 8.28 3.19 9.54
C GLY A 650 8.04 3.43 8.05
N ASN A 651 9.12 3.63 7.28
CA ASN A 651 9.03 3.77 5.82
C ASN A 651 8.54 2.45 5.19
N ILE A 652 7.49 2.52 4.37
CA ILE A 652 7.03 1.38 3.57
C ILE A 652 7.44 1.54 2.11
N SER A 653 7.62 0.42 1.43
CA SER A 653 8.07 0.34 0.04
C SER A 653 7.10 -0.52 -0.77
N ILE A 654 6.71 -0.05 -1.97
CA ILE A 654 5.57 -0.63 -2.70
C ILE A 654 6.02 -1.03 -4.12
N ASN A 655 5.90 -2.30 -4.49
CA ASN A 655 6.39 -2.80 -5.79
C ASN A 655 5.41 -2.62 -6.96
N ASN A 656 4.13 -2.31 -6.69
CA ASN A 656 3.10 -2.11 -7.71
C ASN A 656 2.24 -0.87 -7.42
N GLY A 657 1.37 -0.89 -6.40
CA GLY A 657 0.39 0.18 -6.22
C GLY A 657 -0.10 0.39 -4.79
N LEU A 658 -0.66 1.58 -4.58
CA LEU A 658 -1.17 2.10 -3.32
C LEU A 658 -2.62 2.56 -3.54
N ASP A 659 -3.56 2.02 -2.78
CA ASP A 659 -4.94 2.49 -2.79
C ASP A 659 -5.40 2.87 -1.38
N VAL A 660 -6.11 3.99 -1.27
CA VAL A 660 -6.81 4.40 -0.04
C VAL A 660 -8.30 4.46 -0.40
N SER A 661 -8.97 3.31 -0.30
CA SER A 661 -10.37 3.13 -0.65
C SER A 661 -11.31 3.74 0.40
N SER A 662 -10.94 3.69 1.68
CA SER A 662 -11.68 4.36 2.75
C SER A 662 -10.80 4.72 3.96
N GLY A 663 -11.27 5.65 4.80
CA GLY A 663 -10.56 6.05 6.02
C GLY A 663 -9.41 7.03 5.78
N THR A 664 -8.42 6.97 6.67
CA THR A 664 -7.19 7.77 6.56
C THR A 664 -5.95 6.87 6.42
N LEU A 665 -5.09 7.17 5.45
CA LEU A 665 -3.68 6.79 5.50
C LEU A 665 -2.88 7.97 6.08
N ASP A 666 -2.32 7.79 7.28
CA ASP A 666 -1.46 8.79 7.92
C ASP A 666 0.00 8.36 7.79
N LEU A 667 0.74 9.07 6.92
CA LEU A 667 2.14 8.82 6.70
C LEU A 667 3.02 9.23 7.88
N SER A 668 2.51 10.07 8.80
CA SER A 668 3.32 10.77 9.80
C SER A 668 4.53 11.43 9.10
N THR A 669 5.76 11.15 9.54
CA THR A 669 7.01 11.59 8.90
C THR A 669 7.61 10.58 7.90
N PHE A 670 6.98 9.41 7.72
CA PHE A 670 7.49 8.30 6.91
C PHE A 670 7.00 8.33 5.45
N THR A 671 7.65 7.56 4.58
CA THR A 671 7.34 7.47 3.14
C THR A 671 6.54 6.21 2.78
N ALA A 672 5.72 6.32 1.74
CA ALA A 672 5.03 5.21 1.08
C ALA A 672 5.34 5.18 -0.43
N ASN A 673 6.63 5.17 -0.77
CA ASN A 673 7.12 5.30 -2.14
C ASN A 673 7.03 3.97 -2.91
N SER A 674 6.86 4.06 -4.23
CA SER A 674 7.10 2.89 -5.08
C SER A 674 8.60 2.59 -5.18
N THR A 675 8.98 1.31 -5.23
CA THR A 675 10.38 0.87 -5.35
C THR A 675 10.99 1.11 -6.72
N SER A 676 10.17 1.45 -7.72
CA SER A 676 10.57 1.85 -9.06
C SER A 676 9.44 2.63 -9.75
N LEU A 677 9.69 3.30 -10.87
CA LEU A 677 8.64 4.05 -11.57
C LEU A 677 7.55 3.10 -12.12
N GLY A 678 6.43 3.01 -11.40
CA GLY A 678 5.46 1.91 -11.56
C GLY A 678 4.03 2.24 -11.14
N GLY A 679 3.11 1.37 -11.58
CA GLY A 679 1.70 1.30 -11.17
C GLY A 679 0.96 2.63 -10.96
N GLY A 680 0.29 2.75 -9.81
CA GLY A 680 -0.56 3.90 -9.50
C GLY A 680 -0.84 4.07 -8.02
N PHE A 681 -1.20 5.29 -7.67
CA PHE A 681 -1.63 5.72 -6.35
C PHE A 681 -3.03 6.36 -6.44
N SER A 682 -4.01 5.75 -5.78
CA SER A 682 -5.39 6.25 -5.68
C SER A 682 -5.79 6.65 -4.26
N VAL A 683 -6.65 7.66 -4.17
CA VAL A 683 -7.37 8.03 -2.94
C VAL A 683 -8.83 8.25 -3.31
N SER A 684 -9.72 7.46 -2.74
CA SER A 684 -11.14 7.40 -3.09
C SER A 684 -11.96 8.51 -2.42
N SER A 685 -13.22 8.67 -2.84
CA SER A 685 -14.13 9.68 -2.28
C SER A 685 -14.40 9.41 -0.80
N GLY A 686 -14.22 10.42 0.05
CA GLY A 686 -14.30 10.30 1.52
C GLY A 686 -13.03 9.77 2.19
N ALA A 687 -12.06 9.24 1.43
CA ALA A 687 -10.77 8.82 1.96
C ALA A 687 -9.77 9.98 2.06
N THR A 688 -8.82 9.86 3.00
CA THR A 688 -7.84 10.91 3.33
C THR A 688 -6.40 10.41 3.30
N LEU A 689 -5.49 11.17 2.69
CA LEU A 689 -4.05 11.05 2.91
C LEU A 689 -3.58 12.17 3.86
N LYS A 690 -2.86 11.84 4.93
CA LYS A 690 -2.13 12.82 5.76
C LYS A 690 -0.64 12.73 5.52
N VAL A 691 0.01 13.87 5.35
CA VAL A 691 1.41 14.03 4.95
C VAL A 691 2.11 14.96 5.95
N GLY A 692 2.87 14.41 6.90
CA GLY A 692 3.43 15.13 8.05
C GLY A 692 4.94 15.45 7.98
N GLY A 693 5.68 14.85 7.05
CA GLY A 693 7.12 15.04 6.86
C GLY A 693 7.45 16.13 5.83
N ALA A 694 8.73 16.51 5.74
CA ALA A 694 9.15 17.61 4.86
C ALA A 694 9.05 17.27 3.35
N ALA A 695 9.31 16.02 2.99
CA ALA A 695 9.29 15.53 1.62
C ALA A 695 8.87 14.04 1.58
N ASN A 696 7.71 13.72 2.18
CA ASN A 696 7.21 12.34 2.27
C ASN A 696 5.90 12.07 1.52
N PHE A 697 5.47 12.97 0.63
CA PHE A 697 4.37 12.69 -0.29
C PHE A 697 4.71 11.44 -1.15
N PRO A 698 3.79 10.48 -1.36
CA PRO A 698 4.10 9.21 -2.03
C PRO A 698 4.61 9.42 -3.47
N SER A 699 5.84 8.98 -3.73
CA SER A 699 6.56 9.24 -4.98
C SER A 699 6.84 7.98 -5.81
N SER A 700 7.29 8.18 -7.05
CA SER A 700 7.60 7.13 -8.05
C SER A 700 6.40 6.33 -8.59
N TYR A 701 5.18 6.84 -8.43
CA TYR A 701 4.00 6.29 -9.12
C TYR A 701 3.83 6.93 -10.50
N ILE A 702 3.29 6.19 -11.46
CA ILE A 702 3.01 6.70 -12.81
C ILE A 702 1.67 7.46 -12.85
N ASN A 703 0.68 6.98 -12.11
CA ASN A 703 -0.68 7.50 -12.12
C ASN A 703 -1.08 7.96 -10.72
N TYR A 704 -1.48 9.23 -10.58
CA TYR A 704 -2.07 9.79 -9.37
C TYR A 704 -3.57 10.00 -9.62
N SER A 705 -4.42 9.30 -8.86
CA SER A 705 -5.87 9.23 -9.07
C SER A 705 -6.63 9.59 -7.80
N PHE A 706 -6.69 10.88 -7.50
CA PHE A 706 -7.43 11.40 -6.36
C PHE A 706 -8.84 11.81 -6.81
N VAL A 707 -9.86 11.12 -6.28
CA VAL A 707 -11.27 11.36 -6.63
C VAL A 707 -11.71 12.73 -6.10
N SER A 708 -12.65 13.41 -6.75
CA SER A 708 -13.02 14.80 -6.42
C SER A 708 -13.49 15.04 -4.97
N GLY A 709 -13.98 14.00 -4.28
CA GLY A 709 -14.34 14.01 -2.86
C GLY A 709 -13.31 13.36 -1.92
N SER A 710 -12.11 13.02 -2.40
CA SER A 710 -10.99 12.59 -1.56
C SER A 710 -10.34 13.78 -0.86
N THR A 711 -9.51 13.56 0.15
CA THR A 711 -8.74 14.62 0.83
C THR A 711 -7.24 14.32 0.86
N VAL A 712 -6.41 15.33 0.60
CA VAL A 712 -4.99 15.32 0.98
C VAL A 712 -4.75 16.45 1.98
N GLU A 713 -4.23 16.10 3.15
CA GLU A 713 -3.85 17.05 4.20
C GLU A 713 -2.34 17.06 4.41
N TYR A 714 -1.71 18.20 4.14
CA TYR A 714 -0.33 18.47 4.56
C TYR A 714 -0.36 18.98 6.01
N ASN A 715 -0.18 18.07 6.97
CA ASN A 715 -0.35 18.32 8.42
C ASN A 715 0.97 18.54 9.19
N GLY A 716 2.12 18.56 8.52
CA GLY A 716 3.43 18.69 9.15
C GLY A 716 3.67 20.03 9.86
N THR A 717 4.47 19.99 10.93
CA THR A 717 4.98 21.19 11.64
C THR A 717 6.30 21.70 11.05
N VAL A 718 6.98 20.87 10.25
CA VAL A 718 8.16 21.22 9.44
C VAL A 718 7.75 21.86 8.11
N ALA A 719 8.69 22.47 7.40
CA ALA A 719 8.42 23.01 6.06
C ALA A 719 8.21 21.84 5.10
N GLN A 720 7.22 21.94 4.20
CA GLN A 720 6.81 20.81 3.34
C GLN A 720 6.80 21.21 1.87
N ALA A 721 7.28 20.32 1.01
CA ALA A 721 7.01 20.39 -0.43
C ALA A 721 5.58 19.91 -0.72
N VAL A 722 4.80 20.72 -1.43
CA VAL A 722 3.46 20.39 -1.92
C VAL A 722 3.58 19.96 -3.38
N GLU A 723 2.99 18.82 -3.74
CA GLU A 723 3.23 18.18 -5.03
C GLU A 723 2.29 18.69 -6.14
N GLY A 724 2.77 18.71 -7.38
CA GLY A 724 2.07 19.23 -8.56
C GLY A 724 1.13 18.21 -9.20
N VAL A 725 0.02 17.89 -8.51
CA VAL A 725 -0.97 16.89 -8.96
C VAL A 725 -2.39 17.43 -8.99
N THR A 726 -3.33 16.59 -9.43
CA THR A 726 -4.77 16.84 -9.30
C THR A 726 -5.27 16.26 -7.98
N TYR A 727 -5.81 17.11 -7.12
CA TYR A 727 -6.39 16.81 -5.82
C TYR A 727 -7.92 16.81 -5.88
N GLY A 728 -8.56 16.05 -4.99
CA GLY A 728 -9.95 16.30 -4.57
C GLY A 728 -10.00 17.56 -3.72
N HIS A 729 -9.97 17.39 -2.40
CA HIS A 729 -9.73 18.44 -1.42
C HIS A 729 -8.25 18.56 -1.06
N LEU A 730 -7.76 19.78 -0.90
CA LEU A 730 -6.39 20.08 -0.48
C LEU A 730 -6.40 20.90 0.81
N ILE A 731 -5.84 20.36 1.88
CA ILE A 731 -5.86 20.97 3.22
C ILE A 731 -4.43 21.21 3.71
N PHE A 732 -4.19 22.39 4.28
CA PHE A 732 -2.95 22.79 4.91
C PHE A 732 -3.18 23.02 6.41
N SER A 733 -2.53 22.23 7.27
CA SER A 733 -2.68 22.27 8.73
C SER A 733 -1.32 22.32 9.42
N ASN A 734 -1.22 23.07 10.53
CA ASN A 734 0.04 23.34 11.26
C ASN A 734 1.10 24.06 10.40
N GLY A 735 2.25 24.33 11.02
CA GLY A 735 3.46 24.78 10.32
C GLY A 735 3.83 26.24 10.52
N THR A 736 2.94 27.14 10.94
CA THR A 736 3.23 28.55 11.33
C THR A 736 4.29 29.29 10.48
N THR A 737 5.57 29.27 10.85
CA THR A 737 6.69 29.90 10.09
C THR A 737 7.28 29.02 8.99
N ASN A 738 7.08 27.71 9.10
CA ASN A 738 7.54 26.65 8.22
C ASN A 738 6.51 26.40 7.10
N ALA A 739 6.61 27.17 6.01
CA ALA A 739 5.63 27.15 4.94
C ALA A 739 5.49 25.78 4.22
N LYS A 740 4.25 25.47 3.84
CA LYS A 740 3.92 24.40 2.88
C LYS A 740 3.99 25.02 1.49
N THR A 741 4.92 24.57 0.66
CA THR A 741 5.37 25.30 -0.53
C THR A 741 5.03 24.53 -1.80
N LEU A 742 4.19 25.11 -2.65
CA LEU A 742 3.89 24.60 -3.99
C LEU A 742 4.85 25.24 -5.02
N GLY A 743 5.67 24.40 -5.65
CA GLY A 743 6.66 24.78 -6.66
C GLY A 743 6.27 24.50 -8.12
N SER A 744 5.18 23.78 -8.33
CA SER A 744 4.69 23.30 -9.63
C SER A 744 3.19 23.57 -9.77
N ALA A 745 2.61 23.41 -10.97
CA ALA A 745 1.18 23.61 -11.17
C ALA A 745 0.36 22.48 -10.53
N ALA A 746 -0.81 22.82 -9.98
CA ALA A 746 -1.72 21.87 -9.34
C ALA A 746 -3.18 22.15 -9.74
N THR A 747 -4.03 21.13 -9.59
CA THR A 747 -5.49 21.27 -9.75
C THR A 747 -6.17 20.76 -8.48
N VAL A 748 -7.23 21.43 -8.03
CA VAL A 748 -8.01 21.07 -6.85
C VAL A 748 -9.49 21.05 -7.26
N ALA A 749 -10.04 19.84 -7.43
CA ALA A 749 -11.39 19.62 -7.93
C ALA A 749 -12.48 19.98 -6.90
N GLY A 750 -12.14 19.91 -5.61
CA GLY A 750 -12.95 20.39 -4.50
C GLY A 750 -12.33 21.64 -3.85
N ASN A 751 -12.55 21.82 -2.54
CA ASN A 751 -12.07 22.98 -1.80
C ASN A 751 -10.55 22.96 -1.56
N LEU A 752 -9.95 24.16 -1.48
CA LEU A 752 -8.62 24.40 -0.92
C LEU A 752 -8.77 25.09 0.44
N THR A 753 -8.19 24.53 1.49
CA THR A 753 -8.30 25.01 2.87
C THR A 753 -6.94 25.27 3.49
N ILE A 754 -6.70 26.50 3.95
CA ILE A 754 -5.57 26.89 4.80
C ILE A 754 -6.12 27.05 6.22
N ASN A 755 -5.80 26.11 7.11
CA ASN A 755 -6.28 26.15 8.49
C ASN A 755 -5.53 27.21 9.34
N SER A 756 -6.12 27.61 10.46
CA SER A 756 -5.45 28.48 11.42
C SER A 756 -4.15 27.85 11.93
N GLY A 757 -3.10 28.66 12.04
CA GLY A 757 -1.75 28.19 12.37
C GLY A 757 -1.00 27.51 11.22
N ALA A 758 -1.54 27.48 10.00
CA ALA A 758 -0.85 27.03 8.80
C ALA A 758 -0.42 28.18 7.88
N THR A 759 0.69 27.97 7.17
CA THR A 759 1.18 28.88 6.12
C THR A 759 1.33 28.12 4.82
N PHE A 760 0.67 28.62 3.77
CA PHE A 760 0.76 28.10 2.40
C PHE A 760 1.46 29.12 1.49
N THR A 761 2.45 28.67 0.73
CA THR A 761 3.21 29.52 -0.21
C THR A 761 3.14 28.94 -1.62
N ALA A 762 2.64 29.72 -2.58
CA ALA A 762 2.60 29.36 -4.00
C ALA A 762 3.68 30.16 -4.75
N THR A 763 4.83 29.54 -5.05
CA THR A 763 6.02 30.28 -5.53
C THR A 763 5.95 30.64 -7.01
N SER A 764 5.57 29.68 -7.86
CA SER A 764 5.45 29.84 -9.32
C SER A 764 4.33 29.01 -9.96
N GLY A 765 3.76 28.05 -9.23
CA GLY A 765 2.70 27.17 -9.71
C GLY A 765 1.39 27.90 -10.02
N ILE A 766 0.70 27.46 -11.08
CA ILE A 766 -0.70 27.79 -11.33
C ILE A 766 -1.57 26.83 -10.53
N ILE A 767 -2.60 27.35 -9.84
CA ILE A 767 -3.59 26.54 -9.12
C ILE A 767 -4.95 26.66 -9.82
N ASN A 768 -5.42 25.59 -10.45
CA ASN A 768 -6.82 25.51 -10.90
C ASN A 768 -7.70 25.01 -9.75
N LEU A 769 -8.63 25.85 -9.27
CA LEU A 769 -9.53 25.53 -8.17
C LEU A 769 -10.98 25.45 -8.68
N SER A 770 -11.67 24.35 -8.38
CA SER A 770 -13.10 24.13 -8.73
C SER A 770 -14.04 24.14 -7.52
N GLY A 771 -13.52 24.11 -6.30
CA GLY A 771 -14.27 24.34 -5.06
C GLY A 771 -14.08 25.74 -4.47
N ASN A 772 -14.35 25.85 -3.17
CA ASN A 772 -14.20 27.08 -2.39
C ASN A 772 -12.72 27.35 -2.04
N TRP A 773 -12.36 28.63 -1.91
CA TRP A 773 -11.11 29.07 -1.32
C TRP A 773 -11.34 29.42 0.15
N ILE A 774 -10.72 28.67 1.07
CA ILE A 774 -10.94 28.81 2.51
C ILE A 774 -9.62 29.16 3.19
N ASN A 775 -9.40 30.43 3.53
CA ASN A 775 -8.19 30.89 4.20
C ASN A 775 -8.44 31.35 5.65
N SER A 776 -8.04 30.52 6.61
CA SER A 776 -8.05 30.85 8.05
C SER A 776 -6.64 30.97 8.63
N GLY A 777 -5.60 30.92 7.78
CA GLY A 777 -4.19 30.97 8.16
C GLY A 777 -3.44 32.06 7.37
N THR A 778 -2.22 31.76 6.95
CA THR A 778 -1.40 32.68 6.15
C THR A 778 -1.25 32.15 4.72
N PHE A 779 -1.57 32.99 3.73
CA PHE A 779 -1.24 32.73 2.32
C PHE A 779 -0.13 33.67 1.85
N THR A 780 0.87 33.10 1.19
CA THR A 780 1.94 33.84 0.51
C THR A 780 1.87 33.56 -0.99
N ALA A 781 1.43 34.55 -1.77
CA ALA A 781 1.40 34.45 -3.22
C ALA A 781 2.82 34.55 -3.84
N SER A 782 2.93 34.18 -5.12
CA SER A 782 4.15 34.34 -5.91
C SER A 782 4.55 35.82 -6.00
N SER A 783 5.85 36.13 -6.01
CA SER A 783 6.29 37.53 -6.20
C SER A 783 5.82 38.10 -7.55
N PRO A 784 5.61 39.42 -7.68
CA PRO A 784 5.18 40.05 -8.94
C PRO A 784 6.10 39.73 -10.12
N GLY A 785 5.52 39.69 -11.31
CA GLY A 785 6.21 39.32 -12.56
C GLY A 785 6.36 37.80 -12.77
N ASN A 786 6.13 36.96 -11.76
CA ASN A 786 6.08 35.50 -11.95
C ASN A 786 4.81 35.05 -12.68
N SER A 787 4.84 33.81 -13.16
CA SER A 787 3.70 33.14 -13.82
C SER A 787 2.70 32.50 -12.84
N GLY A 788 2.91 32.62 -11.53
CA GLY A 788 2.02 32.08 -10.51
C GLY A 788 0.65 32.78 -10.51
N ALA A 789 -0.43 31.99 -10.59
CA ALA A 789 -1.80 32.47 -10.68
C ALA A 789 -2.80 31.50 -10.05
N ILE A 790 -3.87 32.02 -9.46
CA ILE A 790 -5.01 31.25 -8.96
C ILE A 790 -6.15 31.35 -9.99
N ILE A 791 -6.53 30.22 -10.60
CA ILE A 791 -7.63 30.15 -11.57
C ILE A 791 -8.86 29.59 -10.85
N LEU A 792 -9.83 30.47 -10.61
CA LEU A 792 -11.07 30.17 -9.89
C LEU A 792 -12.15 29.76 -10.91
N SER A 793 -12.34 28.44 -11.07
CA SER A 793 -13.13 27.82 -12.15
C SER A 793 -14.46 27.18 -11.68
N GLY A 794 -14.70 27.08 -10.38
CA GLY A 794 -15.92 26.49 -9.83
C GLY A 794 -17.17 27.35 -9.99
N THR A 795 -18.34 26.71 -10.17
CA THR A 795 -19.64 27.39 -10.18
C THR A 795 -20.22 27.52 -8.76
N SER A 796 -20.72 28.70 -8.43
CA SER A 796 -21.37 29.03 -7.14
C SER A 796 -20.52 28.64 -5.93
N LYS A 797 -19.29 29.16 -5.90
CA LYS A 797 -18.29 28.90 -4.86
C LYS A 797 -18.05 30.14 -4.00
N THR A 798 -17.43 29.94 -2.85
CA THR A 798 -17.08 31.03 -1.93
C THR A 798 -15.57 31.24 -1.81
N ILE A 799 -15.23 32.47 -1.48
CA ILE A 799 -13.93 32.86 -0.93
C ILE A 799 -14.18 33.26 0.53
N THR A 800 -13.37 32.78 1.47
CA THR A 800 -13.36 33.24 2.88
C THR A 800 -11.95 33.60 3.32
N GLY A 801 -11.85 34.66 4.11
CA GLY A 801 -10.64 35.11 4.80
C GLY A 801 -9.77 36.03 3.96
N THR A 802 -9.20 37.04 4.64
CA THR A 802 -8.38 38.08 4.01
C THR A 802 -7.22 37.45 3.24
N THR A 803 -7.16 37.69 1.93
CA THR A 803 -6.25 36.98 1.04
C THR A 803 -5.65 37.92 0.01
N THR A 804 -4.32 37.93 -0.06
CA THR A 804 -3.55 38.64 -1.09
C THR A 804 -3.12 37.67 -2.18
N PHE A 805 -3.69 37.80 -3.37
CA PHE A 805 -3.28 37.09 -4.57
C PHE A 805 -2.25 37.89 -5.37
N ASN A 806 -1.39 37.21 -6.13
CA ASN A 806 -0.56 37.87 -7.13
C ASN A 806 -1.38 38.08 -8.42
N LYS A 807 -1.71 36.98 -9.09
CA LYS A 807 -2.64 36.93 -10.23
C LYS A 807 -3.85 36.06 -9.88
N ALA A 808 -5.06 36.50 -10.21
CA ALA A 808 -6.29 35.74 -10.04
C ALA A 808 -7.19 35.81 -11.28
N TYR A 809 -7.55 34.64 -11.82
CA TYR A 809 -8.31 34.48 -13.06
C TYR A 809 -9.66 33.84 -12.76
N ILE A 810 -10.74 34.60 -12.95
CA ILE A 810 -12.11 34.20 -12.60
C ILE A 810 -12.78 33.61 -13.83
N HIS A 811 -12.88 32.28 -13.85
CA HIS A 811 -13.48 31.47 -14.92
C HIS A 811 -14.88 30.94 -14.52
N GLY A 812 -15.09 30.69 -13.23
CA GLY A 812 -16.37 30.29 -12.65
C GLY A 812 -17.11 31.44 -11.97
N SER A 813 -17.96 31.13 -10.99
CA SER A 813 -18.72 32.13 -10.24
C SER A 813 -18.43 32.04 -8.73
N TYR A 814 -17.84 33.12 -8.19
CA TYR A 814 -17.30 33.19 -6.83
C TYR A 814 -17.82 34.42 -6.07
N THR A 815 -18.29 34.20 -4.83
CA THR A 815 -18.66 35.27 -3.89
C THR A 815 -17.67 35.32 -2.72
N VAL A 816 -17.17 36.51 -2.40
CA VAL A 816 -16.37 36.79 -1.20
C VAL A 816 -17.32 36.87 0.00
N SER A 817 -17.30 35.84 0.82
CA SER A 817 -18.21 35.69 1.97
C SER A 817 -17.62 36.19 3.29
N SER A 818 -16.30 36.37 3.37
CA SER A 818 -15.62 37.09 4.46
C SER A 818 -14.18 37.47 4.08
N GLY A 819 -13.65 38.53 4.69
CA GLY A 819 -12.27 38.96 4.52
C GLY A 819 -12.04 39.87 3.30
N ASN A 820 -11.01 40.70 3.35
CA ASN A 820 -10.68 41.64 2.29
C ASN A 820 -9.75 41.01 1.24
N MET A 821 -9.88 41.43 -0.01
CA MET A 821 -9.16 40.85 -1.14
C MET A 821 -8.13 41.84 -1.66
N THR A 822 -6.93 41.35 -2.02
CA THR A 822 -5.90 42.18 -2.65
C THR A 822 -5.28 41.43 -3.82
N PHE A 823 -5.10 42.10 -4.95
CA PHE A 823 -4.51 41.54 -6.17
C PHE A 823 -3.30 42.40 -6.57
N ILE A 824 -2.09 41.82 -6.54
CA ILE A 824 -0.85 42.60 -6.69
C ILE A 824 -0.50 42.88 -8.16
N ASP A 825 -0.75 41.92 -9.06
CA ASP A 825 -0.18 41.87 -10.42
C ASP A 825 -1.31 41.81 -11.47
N GLU A 826 -2.33 40.95 -11.29
CA GLU A 826 -3.54 40.99 -12.13
C GLU A 826 -4.81 40.42 -11.46
N LEU A 827 -5.96 41.08 -11.63
CA LEU A 827 -7.29 40.44 -11.56
C LEU A 827 -7.92 40.42 -12.96
N ARG A 828 -8.26 39.23 -13.46
CA ARG A 828 -8.92 39.05 -14.77
C ARG A 828 -10.18 38.21 -14.64
N ILE A 829 -11.32 38.77 -15.03
CA ILE A 829 -12.60 38.06 -15.15
C ILE A 829 -12.82 37.79 -16.63
N ILE A 830 -12.93 36.52 -17.01
CA ILE A 830 -13.12 36.12 -18.42
C ILE A 830 -14.62 36.09 -18.79
N PRO A 831 -14.98 36.01 -20.08
CA PRO A 831 -16.39 35.83 -20.48
C PRO A 831 -17.03 34.63 -19.81
N GLY A 832 -18.20 34.85 -19.18
CA GLY A 832 -18.91 33.86 -18.37
C GLY A 832 -18.46 33.75 -16.91
N GLY A 833 -17.30 34.30 -16.55
CA GLY A 833 -16.84 34.39 -15.16
C GLY A 833 -17.60 35.45 -14.36
N SER A 834 -17.73 35.23 -13.04
CA SER A 834 -18.39 36.16 -12.13
C SER A 834 -17.64 36.26 -10.79
N TYR A 835 -17.31 37.47 -10.38
CA TYR A 835 -16.72 37.78 -9.07
C TYR A 835 -17.62 38.76 -8.33
N ASP A 836 -18.10 38.37 -7.17
CA ASP A 836 -18.90 39.19 -6.27
C ASP A 836 -18.11 39.42 -4.98
N ALA A 837 -17.63 40.65 -4.75
CA ALA A 837 -16.94 41.04 -3.53
C ALA A 837 -17.87 41.16 -2.31
N SER A 838 -19.20 41.12 -2.52
CA SER A 838 -20.21 41.42 -1.50
C SER A 838 -19.82 42.69 -0.73
N THR A 839 -19.69 42.68 0.60
CA THR A 839 -19.31 43.89 1.38
C THR A 839 -17.80 44.05 1.60
N SER A 840 -16.96 43.15 1.09
CA SER A 840 -15.51 43.18 1.31
C SER A 840 -14.79 44.21 0.44
N THR A 841 -13.74 44.83 0.99
CA THR A 841 -12.84 45.69 0.20
C THR A 841 -12.07 44.84 -0.81
N THR A 842 -12.04 45.30 -2.07
CA THR A 842 -11.21 44.73 -3.14
C THR A 842 -10.13 45.74 -3.54
N THR A 843 -8.87 45.40 -3.26
CA THR A 843 -7.70 46.23 -3.55
C THR A 843 -6.96 45.70 -4.78
N LEU A 844 -6.62 46.58 -5.72
CA LEU A 844 -6.04 46.29 -7.02
C LEU A 844 -4.76 47.13 -7.18
N SER A 845 -3.59 46.50 -7.02
CA SER A 845 -2.29 47.16 -7.21
C SER A 845 -1.67 46.92 -8.59
N GLY A 846 -2.20 45.94 -9.34
CA GLY A 846 -1.79 45.60 -10.71
C GLY A 846 -2.91 45.84 -11.73
N ASP A 847 -2.88 45.13 -12.85
CA ASP A 847 -3.89 45.28 -13.91
C ASP A 847 -5.27 44.74 -13.48
N PHE A 848 -6.33 45.35 -14.01
CA PHE A 848 -7.70 44.84 -13.86
C PHE A 848 -8.38 44.71 -15.22
N THR A 849 -8.90 43.52 -15.52
CA THR A 849 -9.63 43.24 -16.76
C THR A 849 -10.98 42.59 -16.44
N ASN A 850 -12.08 43.27 -16.77
CA ASN A 850 -13.43 42.69 -16.66
C ASN A 850 -14.04 42.40 -18.04
N LYS A 851 -14.25 41.10 -18.31
CA LYS A 851 -14.99 40.58 -19.48
C LYS A 851 -16.17 39.70 -19.09
N GLY A 852 -16.49 39.62 -17.80
CA GLY A 852 -17.62 38.88 -17.23
C GLY A 852 -18.40 39.78 -16.28
N THR A 853 -18.75 39.28 -15.10
CA THR A 853 -19.45 40.06 -14.06
C THR A 853 -18.50 40.38 -12.91
N PHE A 854 -18.38 41.66 -12.56
CA PHE A 854 -17.81 42.11 -11.29
C PHE A 854 -18.93 42.79 -10.49
N THR A 855 -19.11 42.41 -9.22
CA THR A 855 -20.07 43.03 -8.30
C THR A 855 -19.37 43.42 -7.00
N SER A 856 -19.69 44.59 -6.44
CA SER A 856 -19.19 44.99 -5.11
C SER A 856 -20.10 45.97 -4.39
N ASN A 857 -20.40 45.70 -3.12
CA ASN A 857 -20.95 46.64 -2.14
C ASN A 857 -19.87 47.17 -1.16
N GLY A 858 -18.66 46.61 -1.22
CA GLY A 858 -17.46 47.12 -0.55
C GLY A 858 -16.65 48.06 -1.44
N ALA A 859 -15.69 48.78 -0.85
CA ALA A 859 -14.84 49.70 -1.60
C ALA A 859 -13.93 48.98 -2.61
N VAL A 860 -13.73 49.58 -3.78
CA VAL A 860 -12.83 49.09 -4.84
C VAL A 860 -11.64 50.03 -4.95
N ILE A 861 -10.46 49.62 -4.52
CA ILE A 861 -9.30 50.50 -4.34
C ILE A 861 -8.23 50.18 -5.40
N PHE A 862 -7.93 51.12 -6.28
CA PHE A 862 -6.82 51.07 -7.23
C PHE A 862 -5.58 51.74 -6.62
N SER A 863 -4.65 50.93 -6.15
CA SER A 863 -3.50 51.32 -5.31
C SER A 863 -2.14 51.10 -5.99
N GLY A 864 -2.07 51.16 -7.33
CA GLY A 864 -0.87 50.82 -8.09
C GLY A 864 0.31 51.76 -7.85
N THR A 865 1.47 51.18 -7.56
CA THR A 865 2.78 51.87 -7.55
C THR A 865 3.55 51.70 -8.86
N ALA A 866 2.93 51.02 -9.83
CA ALA A 866 3.33 50.91 -11.23
C ALA A 866 2.13 51.28 -12.12
N ALA A 867 2.36 51.47 -13.43
CA ALA A 867 1.29 51.78 -14.37
C ALA A 867 0.26 50.65 -14.43
N GLN A 868 -1.01 50.95 -14.13
CA GLN A 868 -2.12 50.00 -14.18
C GLN A 868 -2.95 50.18 -15.45
N THR A 869 -3.29 49.08 -16.11
CA THR A 869 -4.29 49.04 -17.19
C THR A 869 -5.63 48.56 -16.62
N ILE A 870 -6.67 49.38 -16.74
CA ILE A 870 -8.02 49.05 -16.29
C ILE A 870 -8.89 48.86 -17.54
N SER A 871 -9.15 47.61 -17.92
CA SER A 871 -9.85 47.21 -19.14
C SER A 871 -11.26 46.69 -18.84
N LEU A 872 -12.26 47.56 -18.96
CA LEU A 872 -13.67 47.25 -18.75
C LEU A 872 -14.36 46.96 -20.09
N THR A 873 -14.40 45.67 -20.49
CA THR A 873 -15.28 45.23 -21.58
C THR A 873 -16.73 45.18 -21.11
N ASN A 874 -16.94 44.82 -19.85
CA ASN A 874 -18.21 44.91 -19.15
C ASN A 874 -18.07 45.88 -17.95
N ALA A 875 -19.15 46.61 -17.63
CA ALA A 875 -19.25 47.46 -16.45
C ALA A 875 -19.05 46.68 -15.13
N MET A 876 -18.65 47.38 -14.06
CA MET A 876 -18.73 46.87 -12.69
C MET A 876 -20.11 47.17 -12.10
N SER A 877 -20.73 46.18 -11.45
CA SER A 877 -21.98 46.35 -10.71
C SER A 877 -21.69 46.81 -9.29
N LEU A 878 -21.59 48.13 -9.08
CA LEU A 878 -21.33 48.72 -7.77
C LEU A 878 -22.64 48.92 -6.97
N GLY A 879 -22.56 48.77 -5.65
CA GLY A 879 -23.68 48.96 -4.72
C GLY A 879 -23.23 49.55 -3.37
N GLY A 880 -24.19 49.91 -2.53
CA GLY A 880 -23.92 50.53 -1.23
C GLY A 880 -23.30 51.93 -1.32
N SER A 881 -22.79 52.42 -0.18
CA SER A 881 -22.21 53.77 -0.03
C SER A 881 -20.69 53.83 -0.26
N ASN A 882 -20.04 52.70 -0.53
CA ASN A 882 -18.60 52.62 -0.69
C ASN A 882 -18.21 52.83 -2.17
N GLY A 883 -17.21 53.67 -2.41
CA GLY A 883 -16.82 54.08 -3.76
C GLY A 883 -15.71 53.25 -4.43
N VAL A 884 -15.36 53.68 -5.64
CA VAL A 884 -14.05 53.39 -6.24
C VAL A 884 -13.06 54.44 -5.78
N VAL A 885 -11.87 54.00 -5.34
CA VAL A 885 -10.81 54.87 -4.81
C VAL A 885 -9.55 54.70 -5.65
N PHE A 886 -9.07 55.76 -6.28
CA PHE A 886 -7.77 55.79 -6.97
C PHE A 886 -6.72 56.40 -6.04
N SER A 887 -5.87 55.58 -5.44
CA SER A 887 -4.87 55.99 -4.42
C SER A 887 -3.45 55.43 -4.67
N GLY A 888 -3.18 55.00 -5.91
CA GLY A 888 -1.82 54.64 -6.35
C GLY A 888 -0.86 55.83 -6.42
N THR A 889 0.43 55.54 -6.67
CA THR A 889 1.48 56.56 -6.88
C THR A 889 1.88 56.70 -8.35
N VAL A 890 1.27 55.93 -9.25
CA VAL A 890 1.45 56.01 -10.71
C VAL A 890 0.06 56.01 -11.34
N SER A 891 -0.13 56.80 -12.40
CA SER A 891 -1.43 56.99 -13.04
C SER A 891 -1.96 55.71 -13.68
N PRO A 892 -3.19 55.26 -13.38
CA PRO A 892 -3.85 54.22 -14.15
C PRO A 892 -4.32 54.76 -15.51
N THR A 893 -4.38 53.88 -16.50
CA THR A 893 -5.09 54.11 -17.77
C THR A 893 -6.44 53.39 -17.73
N LEU A 894 -7.53 54.14 -17.70
CA LEU A 894 -8.88 53.58 -17.81
C LEU A 894 -9.25 53.38 -19.29
N ARG A 895 -9.81 52.21 -19.63
CA ARG A 895 -10.31 51.85 -20.96
C ARG A 895 -11.63 51.10 -20.84
N ALA A 896 -12.71 51.65 -21.37
CA ALA A 896 -14.06 51.10 -21.28
C ALA A 896 -14.70 50.90 -22.67
N ALA A 897 -15.44 49.81 -22.87
CA ALA A 897 -16.12 49.54 -24.14
C ALA A 897 -17.45 50.30 -24.32
N SER A 898 -17.92 50.98 -23.28
CA SER A 898 -19.15 51.77 -23.22
C SER A 898 -19.06 52.81 -22.11
N SER A 899 -20.02 53.74 -22.05
CA SER A 899 -20.21 54.59 -20.88
C SER A 899 -20.33 53.75 -19.60
N TYR A 900 -19.57 54.10 -18.55
CA TYR A 900 -19.53 53.35 -17.29
C TYR A 900 -19.94 54.23 -16.09
N GLU A 901 -20.58 53.66 -15.08
CA GLU A 901 -21.22 54.37 -13.96
C GLU A 901 -20.57 54.01 -12.61
N PHE A 902 -20.26 55.03 -11.80
CA PHE A 902 -19.64 54.90 -10.49
C PHE A 902 -20.59 55.39 -9.38
N ASN A 903 -20.78 54.61 -8.32
CA ASN A 903 -21.65 55.01 -7.20
C ASN A 903 -21.07 56.17 -6.39
N ASN A 904 -19.82 56.05 -5.95
CA ASN A 904 -19.01 57.10 -5.34
C ASN A 904 -17.59 56.96 -5.91
N LEU A 905 -16.84 58.07 -5.97
CA LEU A 905 -15.55 58.12 -6.64
C LEU A 905 -14.57 59.05 -5.92
N ASP A 906 -13.48 58.49 -5.41
CA ASP A 906 -12.38 59.24 -4.77
C ASP A 906 -11.10 59.17 -5.62
N ILE A 907 -10.64 60.31 -6.13
CA ILE A 907 -9.43 60.46 -6.95
C ILE A 907 -8.33 61.11 -6.10
N ASN A 908 -7.35 60.32 -5.66
CA ASN A 908 -6.19 60.75 -4.86
C ASN A 908 -4.87 60.54 -5.61
N ASN A 909 -4.94 60.37 -6.93
CA ASN A 909 -3.87 60.15 -7.89
C ASN A 909 -4.28 60.79 -9.23
N THR A 910 -3.39 60.92 -10.21
CA THR A 910 -3.76 61.35 -11.57
C THR A 910 -4.45 60.19 -12.33
N VAL A 911 -5.69 60.37 -12.77
CA VAL A 911 -6.47 59.42 -13.58
C VAL A 911 -6.68 60.00 -14.97
N PHE A 912 -6.28 59.25 -16.00
CA PHE A 912 -6.55 59.58 -17.40
C PHE A 912 -7.77 58.81 -17.90
N SER A 913 -8.76 59.51 -18.47
CA SER A 913 -9.89 58.88 -19.16
C SER A 913 -9.97 59.29 -20.63
N ALA A 914 -10.03 58.27 -21.50
CA ALA A 914 -10.28 58.39 -22.93
C ALA A 914 -11.72 57.96 -23.30
N ASP A 915 -12.54 57.55 -22.32
CA ASP A 915 -13.88 57.02 -22.51
C ASP A 915 -14.91 57.77 -21.63
N PRO A 916 -16.21 57.80 -22.00
CA PRO A 916 -17.23 58.50 -21.22
C PRO A 916 -17.62 57.76 -19.93
N TRP A 917 -17.99 58.50 -18.88
CA TRP A 917 -18.40 57.92 -17.60
C TRP A 917 -19.32 58.84 -16.79
N THR A 918 -20.10 58.22 -15.91
CA THR A 918 -21.05 58.86 -15.01
C THR A 918 -20.65 58.58 -13.57
N VAL A 919 -20.81 59.56 -12.67
CA VAL A 919 -20.73 59.35 -11.21
C VAL A 919 -22.11 59.63 -10.64
N ALA A 920 -22.82 58.57 -10.25
CA ALA A 920 -24.21 58.61 -9.80
C ALA A 920 -24.36 59.26 -8.40
N GLY A 921 -23.34 59.10 -7.55
CA GLY A 921 -23.16 59.76 -6.28
C GLY A 921 -21.93 60.67 -6.28
N ASN A 922 -21.26 60.76 -5.14
CA ASN A 922 -20.29 61.84 -4.88
C ASN A 922 -18.95 61.59 -5.58
N LEU A 923 -18.40 62.69 -6.11
CA LEU A 923 -17.03 62.79 -6.61
C LEU A 923 -16.19 63.55 -5.57
N SER A 924 -15.02 63.02 -5.25
CA SER A 924 -13.98 63.75 -4.51
C SER A 924 -12.64 63.62 -5.24
N ILE A 925 -11.93 64.72 -5.44
CA ILE A 925 -10.55 64.76 -5.89
C ILE A 925 -9.72 65.38 -4.77
N GLY A 926 -8.81 64.59 -4.18
CA GLY A 926 -7.92 65.06 -3.12
C GLY A 926 -6.80 65.94 -3.67
N SER A 927 -6.04 66.61 -2.80
CA SER A 927 -5.00 67.58 -3.20
C SER A 927 -3.78 67.01 -3.95
N GLY A 928 -3.62 65.68 -3.99
CA GLY A 928 -2.68 64.97 -4.87
C GLY A 928 -3.34 64.28 -6.08
N GLY A 929 -4.66 64.43 -6.23
CA GLY A 929 -5.45 63.85 -7.31
C GLY A 929 -5.57 64.77 -8.52
N ALA A 930 -5.70 64.17 -9.69
CA ALA A 930 -6.02 64.89 -10.91
C ALA A 930 -6.94 64.06 -11.82
N LEU A 931 -7.94 64.70 -12.41
CA LEU A 931 -8.77 64.14 -13.47
C LEU A 931 -8.35 64.76 -14.80
N ILE A 932 -7.85 63.94 -15.73
CA ILE A 932 -7.46 64.37 -17.08
C ILE A 932 -8.39 63.72 -18.11
N GLN A 933 -9.14 64.54 -18.83
CA GLN A 933 -10.20 64.13 -19.75
C GLN A 933 -9.90 64.50 -21.21
N ASP A 934 -10.00 63.52 -22.12
CA ASP A 934 -9.75 63.72 -23.56
C ASP A 934 -10.95 64.31 -24.34
N ALA A 935 -10.64 64.95 -25.47
CA ALA A 935 -11.50 65.89 -26.20
C ALA A 935 -12.81 65.31 -26.76
N SER A 936 -12.88 63.99 -26.96
CA SER A 936 -14.03 63.30 -27.56
C SER A 936 -15.00 62.69 -26.54
N THR A 937 -14.78 62.93 -25.24
CA THR A 937 -15.50 62.26 -24.15
C THR A 937 -16.55 63.15 -23.47
N ILE A 938 -17.52 62.53 -22.82
CA ILE A 938 -18.50 63.19 -21.94
C ILE A 938 -18.37 62.57 -20.53
N HIS A 939 -18.34 63.40 -19.50
CA HIS A 939 -18.30 62.97 -18.10
C HIS A 939 -19.48 63.62 -17.35
N THR A 940 -20.30 62.82 -16.67
CA THR A 940 -21.53 63.31 -16.01
C THR A 940 -21.47 63.09 -14.50
N PHE A 941 -21.64 64.15 -13.72
CA PHE A 941 -21.60 64.10 -12.25
C PHE A 941 -23.00 64.36 -11.69
N MET A 942 -23.56 63.36 -11.01
CA MET A 942 -24.96 63.33 -10.55
C MET A 942 -25.13 63.28 -9.01
N GLY A 943 -24.02 63.27 -8.26
CA GLY A 943 -24.03 63.21 -6.80
C GLY A 943 -24.56 64.45 -6.09
N GLU A 944 -24.67 64.33 -4.77
CA GLU A 944 -25.00 65.44 -3.86
C GLU A 944 -23.85 66.44 -3.73
N ARG A 945 -22.61 65.95 -3.88
CA ARG A 945 -21.39 66.71 -3.63
C ARG A 945 -20.32 66.39 -4.65
N VAL A 946 -19.69 67.45 -5.18
CA VAL A 946 -18.42 67.36 -5.92
C VAL A 946 -17.37 68.14 -5.14
N THR A 947 -16.33 67.46 -4.69
CA THR A 947 -15.13 68.11 -4.13
C THR A 947 -13.91 67.96 -5.02
N ASN A 948 -13.14 69.04 -5.15
CA ASN A 948 -11.91 69.07 -5.94
C ASN A 948 -10.86 69.92 -5.20
N ASP A 949 -10.14 69.32 -4.26
CA ASP A 949 -8.95 69.94 -3.66
C ASP A 949 -7.71 69.81 -4.59
N GLY A 950 -7.83 69.03 -5.68
CA GLY A 950 -6.76 68.68 -6.63
C GLY A 950 -6.86 69.42 -7.96
N THR A 951 -6.74 68.68 -9.08
CA THR A 951 -6.76 69.22 -10.45
C THR A 951 -7.85 68.61 -11.32
N ILE A 952 -8.50 69.41 -12.16
CA ILE A 952 -9.32 68.92 -13.29
C ILE A 952 -8.83 69.64 -14.57
N ASP A 953 -8.30 68.88 -15.54
CA ASP A 953 -8.05 69.32 -16.93
C ASP A 953 -8.99 68.55 -17.87
N SER A 954 -9.92 69.26 -18.49
CA SER A 954 -10.87 68.68 -19.43
C SER A 954 -10.81 69.30 -20.82
N LYS A 955 -10.60 68.47 -21.83
CA LYS A 955 -10.77 68.83 -23.25
C LYS A 955 -12.16 68.45 -23.77
N GLY A 956 -12.90 67.60 -23.05
CA GLY A 956 -14.19 67.05 -23.45
C GLY A 956 -15.38 67.82 -22.88
N THR A 957 -16.51 67.13 -22.71
CA THR A 957 -17.68 67.69 -22.03
C THR A 957 -17.73 67.24 -20.58
N ILE A 958 -17.91 68.18 -19.64
CA ILE A 958 -18.33 67.89 -18.26
C ILE A 958 -19.79 68.32 -18.11
N ILE A 959 -20.62 67.45 -17.54
CA ILE A 959 -22.03 67.74 -17.21
C ILE A 959 -22.23 67.58 -15.72
N PHE A 960 -22.52 68.68 -15.03
CA PHE A 960 -23.05 68.65 -13.67
C PHE A 960 -24.58 68.49 -13.76
N SER A 961 -25.07 67.27 -13.53
CA SER A 961 -26.49 66.91 -13.49
C SER A 961 -26.89 66.32 -12.11
N PRO A 962 -26.58 66.98 -10.98
CA PRO A 962 -26.77 66.46 -9.63
C PRO A 962 -28.24 66.23 -9.21
N ALA A 963 -28.52 65.08 -8.61
CA ALA A 963 -29.87 64.49 -8.56
C ALA A 963 -30.74 64.83 -7.32
N ARG A 964 -30.28 65.68 -6.39
CA ARG A 964 -31.06 66.21 -5.25
C ARG A 964 -30.36 67.38 -4.51
N ALA A 965 -31.11 68.38 -4.08
CA ALA A 965 -30.62 69.60 -3.41
C ALA A 965 -30.36 69.44 -1.88
N PRO A 966 -29.59 70.35 -1.26
CA PRO A 966 -28.75 71.41 -1.85
C PRO A 966 -27.36 70.88 -2.24
N GLN A 967 -26.70 71.54 -3.19
CA GLN A 967 -25.50 71.01 -3.86
C GLN A 967 -24.37 72.05 -3.89
N ASP A 968 -23.22 71.67 -3.32
CA ASP A 968 -21.96 72.39 -3.48
C ASP A 968 -21.10 71.67 -4.51
N VAL A 969 -20.82 72.35 -5.62
CA VAL A 969 -19.86 71.94 -6.65
C VAL A 969 -18.57 72.74 -6.45
N GLN A 970 -17.62 72.16 -5.74
CA GLN A 970 -16.30 72.77 -5.55
C GLN A 970 -15.50 72.63 -6.85
N LEU A 971 -15.33 73.76 -7.53
CA LEU A 971 -14.36 73.96 -8.61
C LEU A 971 -13.02 74.51 -8.07
N ALA A 972 -13.00 74.94 -6.80
CA ALA A 972 -11.83 75.44 -6.06
C ALA A 972 -10.84 74.32 -5.67
N GLY A 973 -9.85 74.07 -6.53
CA GLY A 973 -8.72 73.18 -6.23
C GLY A 973 -7.36 73.86 -6.39
N VAL A 974 -6.34 73.06 -6.72
CA VAL A 974 -5.07 73.57 -7.27
C VAL A 974 -5.33 74.20 -8.64
N GLU A 975 -6.13 73.55 -9.48
CA GLU A 975 -6.53 74.05 -10.80
C GLU A 975 -7.87 73.42 -11.26
N PHE A 976 -8.75 74.22 -11.87
CA PHE A 976 -9.85 73.73 -12.70
C PHE A 976 -9.75 74.41 -14.07
N THR A 977 -9.42 73.63 -15.09
CA THR A 977 -9.35 74.04 -16.48
C THR A 977 -10.24 73.14 -17.34
N SER A 978 -11.15 73.76 -18.11
CA SER A 978 -11.84 73.08 -19.20
C SER A 978 -11.61 73.83 -20.50
N THR A 979 -10.90 73.20 -21.43
CA THR A 979 -10.76 73.64 -22.83
C THR A 979 -11.87 73.10 -23.73
N GLY A 980 -12.72 72.21 -23.22
CA GLY A 980 -13.93 71.72 -23.89
C GLY A 980 -15.17 72.51 -23.51
N THR A 981 -16.20 71.81 -23.02
CA THR A 981 -17.52 72.40 -22.66
C THR A 981 -17.95 71.96 -21.26
N VAL A 982 -18.39 72.90 -20.43
CA VAL A 982 -19.00 72.60 -19.12
C VAL A 982 -20.48 72.93 -19.15
N ILE A 983 -21.32 71.98 -18.75
CA ILE A 983 -22.77 72.07 -18.74
C ILE A 983 -23.28 71.92 -17.30
N PHE A 984 -24.14 72.83 -16.86
CA PHE A 984 -24.91 72.71 -15.61
C PHE A 984 -26.36 72.42 -15.97
N ASP A 985 -26.85 71.20 -15.66
CA ASP A 985 -28.09 70.63 -16.20
C ASP A 985 -28.80 69.75 -15.16
N ALA A 986 -29.35 70.35 -14.11
CA ALA A 986 -30.14 69.69 -13.09
C ALA A 986 -31.46 70.41 -12.78
N ALA A 987 -32.33 69.70 -12.04
CA ALA A 987 -33.62 70.19 -11.55
C ALA A 987 -33.52 70.78 -10.12
N TYR A 988 -32.33 71.25 -9.72
CA TYR A 988 -32.00 71.63 -8.35
C TYR A 988 -31.00 72.81 -8.33
N PRO A 989 -31.01 73.69 -7.32
CA PRO A 989 -30.05 74.79 -7.22
C PRO A 989 -28.61 74.28 -7.03
N ILE A 990 -27.68 74.80 -7.84
CA ILE A 990 -26.25 74.48 -7.78
C ILE A 990 -25.48 75.71 -7.28
N THR A 991 -24.71 75.56 -6.21
CA THR A 991 -23.69 76.54 -5.81
C THR A 991 -22.34 76.08 -6.34
N THR A 992 -21.61 76.91 -7.09
CA THR A 992 -20.22 76.60 -7.48
C THR A 992 -19.23 77.41 -6.66
N ILE A 993 -18.23 76.77 -6.06
CA ILE A 993 -17.20 77.44 -5.23
C ILE A 993 -15.86 77.36 -5.97
N GLY A 994 -15.16 78.48 -6.15
CA GLY A 994 -13.85 78.57 -6.81
C GLY A 994 -13.83 79.39 -8.08
N VAL A 995 -12.60 79.63 -8.58
CA VAL A 995 -12.27 80.50 -9.72
C VAL A 995 -11.88 79.66 -10.95
N PRO A 996 -12.82 78.99 -11.64
CA PRO A 996 -12.53 78.11 -12.76
C PRO A 996 -12.13 78.86 -14.04
N SER A 997 -11.33 78.18 -14.87
CA SER A 997 -11.13 78.54 -16.27
C SER A 997 -11.90 77.59 -17.17
N PHE A 998 -12.81 78.14 -17.97
CA PHE A 998 -13.62 77.42 -18.94
C PHE A 998 -13.32 77.90 -20.37
N ASN A 999 -13.74 77.12 -21.37
CA ASN A 999 -13.75 77.51 -22.77
C ASN A 999 -15.19 77.79 -23.24
N ASP A 1000 -16.05 76.76 -23.32
CA ASP A 1000 -17.49 76.95 -23.53
C ASP A 1000 -18.26 76.54 -22.25
N VAL A 1001 -19.28 77.32 -21.86
CA VAL A 1001 -20.14 77.05 -20.70
C VAL A 1001 -21.61 77.10 -21.10
N ILE A 1002 -22.42 76.17 -20.62
CA ILE A 1002 -23.86 76.08 -20.88
C ILE A 1002 -24.62 75.93 -19.55
N ILE A 1003 -25.56 76.83 -19.29
CA ILE A 1003 -26.54 76.70 -18.21
C ILE A 1003 -27.85 76.19 -18.82
N SER A 1004 -28.21 74.94 -18.50
CA SER A 1004 -29.49 74.30 -18.78
C SER A 1004 -30.37 74.15 -17.52
N ASN A 1005 -29.74 74.15 -16.35
CA ASN A 1005 -30.32 74.01 -15.01
C ASN A 1005 -31.65 74.77 -14.85
N THR A 1006 -32.72 74.09 -14.44
CA THR A 1006 -34.08 74.70 -14.35
C THR A 1006 -34.31 75.48 -13.04
N GLU A 1007 -33.36 75.38 -12.12
CA GLU A 1007 -33.30 76.11 -10.85
C GLU A 1007 -32.02 76.97 -10.83
N THR A 1008 -31.87 77.89 -9.88
CA THR A 1008 -30.76 78.85 -9.86
C THR A 1008 -29.38 78.19 -9.78
N VAL A 1009 -28.51 78.45 -10.77
CA VAL A 1009 -27.05 78.27 -10.61
C VAL A 1009 -26.46 79.54 -10.01
N THR A 1010 -25.71 79.41 -8.92
CA THR A 1010 -25.12 80.54 -8.16
C THR A 1010 -23.60 80.39 -8.06
N PRO A 1011 -22.80 81.20 -8.79
CA PRO A 1011 -21.36 81.22 -8.63
C PRO A 1011 -20.90 81.95 -7.36
N GLY A 1012 -19.96 81.35 -6.64
CA GLY A 1012 -19.32 81.94 -5.46
C GLY A 1012 -18.20 82.94 -5.77
N ASP A 1013 -17.54 82.79 -6.93
CA ASP A 1013 -16.37 83.60 -7.33
C ASP A 1013 -16.40 83.96 -8.83
N ASP A 1014 -15.38 84.67 -9.30
CA ASP A 1014 -15.18 85.12 -10.69
C ASP A 1014 -14.94 83.94 -11.68
N TRP A 1015 -15.45 84.06 -12.91
CA TRP A 1015 -15.30 83.06 -13.97
C TRP A 1015 -14.58 83.61 -15.20
N THR A 1016 -13.70 82.80 -15.81
CA THR A 1016 -13.10 83.07 -17.13
C THR A 1016 -13.59 82.07 -18.16
N ILE A 1017 -14.05 82.56 -19.32
CA ILE A 1017 -14.69 81.78 -20.40
C ILE A 1017 -14.02 82.13 -21.74
N GLY A 1018 -13.19 81.23 -22.26
CA GLY A 1018 -12.36 81.43 -23.46
C GLY A 1018 -13.11 81.52 -24.79
N ARG A 1019 -14.37 81.06 -24.85
CA ARG A 1019 -15.28 81.17 -25.99
C ARG A 1019 -16.68 81.55 -25.51
N ASN A 1020 -17.66 80.65 -25.55
CA ASN A 1020 -19.07 81.01 -25.48
C ASN A 1020 -19.66 80.75 -24.09
N PHE A 1021 -20.52 81.65 -23.64
CA PHE A 1021 -21.34 81.47 -22.45
C PHE A 1021 -22.82 81.42 -22.86
N ILE A 1022 -23.49 80.30 -22.59
CA ILE A 1022 -24.85 80.02 -23.03
C ILE A 1022 -25.76 79.85 -21.81
N ILE A 1023 -26.92 80.51 -21.83
CA ILE A 1023 -28.01 80.30 -20.86
C ILE A 1023 -29.26 79.95 -21.67
N ASN A 1024 -29.86 78.79 -21.38
CA ASN A 1024 -31.01 78.25 -22.12
C ASN A 1024 -32.35 78.83 -21.64
N ASP A 1025 -33.41 78.56 -22.39
CA ASP A 1025 -34.68 79.31 -22.34
C ASP A 1025 -35.57 79.05 -21.12
N VAL A 1026 -35.21 78.06 -20.31
CA VAL A 1026 -35.88 77.67 -19.05
C VAL A 1026 -34.96 77.76 -17.84
N SER A 1027 -33.78 78.39 -17.97
CA SER A 1027 -32.69 78.28 -17.01
C SER A 1027 -32.43 79.55 -16.21
N ASP A 1028 -31.97 79.42 -14.96
CA ASP A 1028 -31.71 80.54 -14.06
C ASP A 1028 -30.23 80.60 -13.60
N PHE A 1029 -29.68 81.82 -13.53
CA PHE A 1029 -28.27 82.08 -13.28
C PHE A 1029 -28.09 83.36 -12.44
N ALA A 1030 -27.84 83.17 -11.15
CA ALA A 1030 -27.61 84.26 -10.20
C ALA A 1030 -26.14 84.68 -10.20
N ALA A 1031 -25.76 85.54 -11.17
CA ALA A 1031 -24.39 86.03 -11.38
C ALA A 1031 -23.73 86.72 -10.15
N GLY A 1032 -24.50 87.09 -9.12
CA GLY A 1032 -23.97 87.61 -7.85
C GLY A 1032 -23.30 88.97 -8.00
N ALA A 1033 -22.13 89.12 -7.36
CA ALA A 1033 -21.31 90.34 -7.41
C ALA A 1033 -20.00 90.14 -8.20
N ASN A 1034 -19.91 89.05 -8.96
CA ASN A 1034 -18.66 88.49 -9.47
C ASN A 1034 -18.38 88.97 -10.91
N THR A 1035 -17.14 88.83 -11.35
CA THR A 1035 -16.68 89.19 -12.70
C THR A 1035 -16.73 87.99 -13.64
N TYR A 1036 -17.30 88.18 -14.83
CA TYR A 1036 -17.38 87.16 -15.88
C TYR A 1036 -16.62 87.62 -17.12
N SER A 1037 -15.43 87.07 -17.33
CA SER A 1037 -14.60 87.39 -18.50
C SER A 1037 -14.93 86.43 -19.64
N VAL A 1038 -15.66 86.90 -20.65
CA VAL A 1038 -16.07 86.09 -21.81
C VAL A 1038 -15.38 86.61 -23.07
N ALA A 1039 -14.57 85.77 -23.73
CA ALA A 1039 -13.79 86.15 -24.91
C ALA A 1039 -14.49 85.86 -26.25
N GLY A 1040 -15.53 85.03 -26.25
CA GLY A 1040 -16.43 84.78 -27.38
C GLY A 1040 -17.84 85.35 -27.14
N ASN A 1041 -18.88 84.63 -27.58
CA ASN A 1041 -20.24 85.14 -27.57
C ASN A 1041 -21.00 84.75 -26.28
N ILE A 1042 -21.76 85.71 -25.74
CA ILE A 1042 -22.78 85.44 -24.72
C ILE A 1042 -24.12 85.22 -25.42
N TYR A 1043 -24.69 84.02 -25.26
CA TYR A 1043 -26.00 83.64 -25.81
C TYR A 1043 -26.99 83.43 -24.66
N ILE A 1044 -27.94 84.37 -24.51
CA ILE A 1044 -29.05 84.21 -23.57
C ILE A 1044 -30.29 83.91 -24.40
N VAL A 1045 -30.71 82.65 -24.40
CA VAL A 1045 -31.96 82.24 -25.06
C VAL A 1045 -33.10 82.65 -24.13
N VAL A 1046 -33.99 83.53 -24.57
CA VAL A 1046 -35.10 84.03 -23.74
C VAL A 1046 -36.42 83.48 -24.29
N ALA A 1047 -37.08 82.60 -23.53
CA ALA A 1047 -38.43 82.17 -23.85
C ALA A 1047 -39.37 83.39 -24.03
N PRO A 1048 -40.28 83.40 -25.01
CA PRO A 1048 -41.14 84.58 -25.30
C PRO A 1048 -41.97 85.12 -24.13
N SER A 1049 -42.15 84.33 -23.06
CA SER A 1049 -42.83 84.66 -21.81
C SER A 1049 -42.00 85.47 -20.79
N MET A 1050 -40.66 85.48 -20.88
CA MET A 1050 -39.75 85.84 -19.76
C MET A 1050 -39.09 87.23 -19.86
N ARG A 1051 -39.65 88.15 -20.66
CA ARG A 1051 -39.06 89.49 -21.00
C ARG A 1051 -38.89 90.52 -19.84
N LYS A 1052 -38.84 90.13 -18.56
CA LYS A 1052 -38.86 91.09 -17.43
C LYS A 1052 -37.63 91.19 -16.52
N HIS A 1053 -36.69 90.26 -16.58
CA HIS A 1053 -35.46 90.34 -15.77
C HIS A 1053 -34.22 90.06 -16.64
N LEU A 1054 -33.64 91.12 -17.20
CA LEU A 1054 -32.31 91.08 -17.80
C LEU A 1054 -31.60 92.40 -17.51
N LEU A 1055 -30.82 92.42 -16.42
CA LEU A 1055 -30.15 93.63 -15.92
C LEU A 1055 -28.63 93.50 -16.07
N LEU A 1056 -28.10 94.16 -17.10
CA LEU A 1056 -26.80 94.82 -17.17
C LEU A 1056 -25.57 94.09 -16.57
N ILE A 1057 -24.75 93.50 -17.43
CA ILE A 1057 -23.31 93.26 -17.17
C ILE A 1057 -22.52 94.32 -17.96
N CYS A 1058 -21.52 94.93 -17.33
CA CYS A 1058 -21.03 96.26 -17.70
C CYS A 1058 -19.89 96.30 -18.75
N LEU A 1059 -19.94 97.33 -19.60
CA LEU A 1059 -18.77 98.07 -20.08
C LEU A 1059 -18.84 99.53 -19.59
N PRO A 1060 -17.71 100.18 -19.27
CA PRO A 1060 -17.73 101.47 -18.59
C PRO A 1060 -17.95 102.68 -19.51
N LEU A 1061 -19.02 103.44 -19.22
CA LEU A 1061 -19.12 104.90 -19.32
C LEU A 1061 -18.52 105.62 -20.55
N ARG A 1062 -19.37 105.98 -21.53
CA ARG A 1062 -19.85 107.39 -21.62
C ARG A 1062 -21.04 107.60 -22.56
N GLU A 1063 -21.64 108.79 -22.41
CA GLU A 1063 -22.93 109.21 -22.98
C GLU A 1063 -22.92 109.43 -24.51
N VAL A 1064 -24.07 109.27 -25.18
CA VAL A 1064 -24.85 110.39 -25.80
C VAL A 1064 -26.07 109.89 -26.61
N PHE A 1065 -27.28 110.28 -26.16
CA PHE A 1065 -28.53 110.60 -26.90
C PHE A 1065 -29.36 109.54 -27.70
N MET A 1066 -30.68 109.57 -27.45
CA MET A 1066 -31.85 109.74 -28.37
C MET A 1066 -31.78 109.26 -29.84
N GLU A 1067 -32.83 108.75 -30.52
CA GLU A 1067 -34.30 108.64 -30.30
C GLU A 1067 -34.90 107.72 -31.43
N VAL A 1068 -36.17 107.24 -31.51
CA VAL A 1068 -37.38 107.18 -30.66
C VAL A 1068 -38.35 106.08 -31.20
N MET A 1069 -39.31 105.58 -30.40
CA MET A 1069 -40.49 104.74 -30.75
C MET A 1069 -40.22 103.32 -31.34
N ALA A 1070 -40.99 102.28 -31.00
CA ALA A 1070 -42.14 102.14 -30.06
C ALA A 1070 -42.16 100.73 -29.44
#